data_AF-A0A1M5ELP7-F1
#
_entry.id   AF-A0A1M5ELP7-F1
#
_cell.length_a   1.000
_cell.length_b   1.000
_cell.length_c   1.000
_cell.angle_alpha   90.00
_cell.angle_beta   90.00
_cell.angle_gamma   90.00
#
_symmetry.space_group_name_H-M   'P 1'
#
loop_
_entity.id
_entity.type
_entity.pdbx_description
1 polymer ?
#
loop_
_entity_poly.entity_id
_entity_poly.type
_entity_poly.pdbx_seq_one_letter_code
_entity_poly.pdbx_strand_id
1 'polypeptide(L)'
;MHSLVRLHLRLRRFDRYRSSYERAKSRVMQLLNRNTRAERLFCTHYIDTPLDPSVILYESFHAASVACSPAAICEAARRDPRCAGFTHVWVVDVPAAVPAHLRGQADVRIIPRASDDYPRLLASAKYLVNNSTFPPWYLRRDGQIYLNTWHGIPLKTMFRDEKGAPARYANSQRNFLQASHIVLAGDYATDHLLGPAGIAPLGRRKTYHIGTPRIDRTLALRAAWTADPAHRHILFAPTWKGVVGEPETQIPEIAAVIAALSHDGETLVTLHVKAHNFNRDDLSALPTGTGGITTRPVPPDADINAVMADMDVIVTDYSSLLFDALAADIPTVLFVPDLETYRATRGLYIALDTLPATLCLTPEELRRACAAPRAPSAFPADIVAAARAAYVAQEDGRASTRALDLILRAGGHDADPLPAPVSASDKPVLAFMMGGFLRNGITTSALNLLSHIDTDRHDVMVLTDGAALHPDAWDLMDQVPDPIMVVHRTGREGYTAAERAAKWAFYDKNRLQDPTQIALMERAMTREARRIIGPVALEAAIEFSGYRRMWAWIMAMADARRHIIYQHNDMVSERDLRFPLLEGVFFTYRYFDRIVAVSDETRDLNTANLSAYYATATPVTVRNMINLARIAEGRSAALPEPISPDTINFITIGRCSAEKNHAMLLDAFAIVYARHPHTRLTILGEGPLLEETRTRRDELGLAAVVQMPGFSDRALAWLDRSDCFVLPSRYEGQPMVILEALALGKPVIVTDIPGSRGALRGGYGFIAGGKDALAFSEAMMDFVAGRIRFKSFDPVAYNTAALAEFDALLPMGGDIA
;
A
#
# COMPACT_ATOMS: atom_id res chain seq x y z
N MET A 1 37.00 -16.76 -10.55
CA MET A 1 36.82 -15.37 -11.05
C MET A 1 37.22 -15.22 -12.52
N HIS A 2 38.45 -15.58 -12.92
CA HIS A 2 38.94 -15.42 -14.30
C HIS A 2 38.21 -16.26 -15.38
N SER A 3 37.69 -17.45 -15.07
CA SER A 3 36.94 -18.27 -16.04
C SER A 3 35.55 -17.70 -16.36
N LEU A 4 34.87 -17.13 -15.35
CA LEU A 4 33.56 -16.47 -15.49
C LEU A 4 33.65 -15.16 -16.29
N VAL A 5 34.76 -14.41 -16.15
CA VAL A 5 35.03 -13.20 -16.93
C VAL A 5 35.30 -13.53 -18.41
N ARG A 6 35.99 -14.65 -18.71
CA ARG A 6 36.19 -15.10 -20.10
C ARG A 6 34.88 -15.59 -20.75
N LEU A 7 34.00 -16.25 -19.99
CA LEU A 7 32.66 -16.63 -20.45
C LEU A 7 31.78 -15.38 -20.68
N HIS A 8 31.87 -14.38 -19.80
CA HIS A 8 31.21 -13.08 -19.90
C HIS A 8 31.60 -12.29 -21.16
N LEU A 9 32.87 -12.32 -21.57
CA LEU A 9 33.35 -11.65 -22.80
C LEU A 9 32.95 -12.39 -24.08
N ARG A 10 32.82 -13.72 -24.05
CA ARG A 10 32.42 -14.55 -25.21
C ARG A 10 30.91 -14.47 -25.53
N LEU A 11 30.05 -14.43 -24.51
CA LEU A 11 28.59 -14.42 -24.70
C LEU A 11 28.02 -13.05 -25.15
N ARG A 12 28.79 -11.98 -25.01
CA ARG A 12 28.38 -10.60 -25.35
C ARG A 12 28.30 -10.33 -26.87
N ARG A 13 28.80 -11.25 -27.71
CA ARG A 13 28.94 -11.08 -29.18
C ARG A 13 27.81 -11.71 -30.03
N PHE A 14 26.77 -12.30 -29.44
CA PHE A 14 25.70 -12.97 -30.19
C PHE A 14 24.30 -12.53 -29.74
N ASP A 15 23.58 -11.80 -30.60
CA ASP A 15 22.21 -11.31 -30.33
C ASP A 15 21.22 -12.43 -29.98
N ARG A 16 21.42 -13.64 -30.53
CA ARG A 16 20.57 -14.82 -30.29
C ARG A 16 20.59 -15.30 -28.83
N TYR A 17 21.56 -14.87 -28.01
CA TYR A 17 21.69 -15.25 -26.61
C TYR A 17 21.41 -14.11 -25.61
N ARG A 18 21.00 -12.93 -26.08
CA ARG A 18 20.81 -11.73 -25.22
C ARG A 18 19.81 -11.97 -24.08
N SER A 19 18.71 -12.67 -24.31
CA SER A 19 17.72 -12.99 -23.27
C SER A 19 18.25 -14.00 -22.24
N SER A 20 18.97 -15.02 -22.67
CA SER A 20 19.65 -15.99 -21.79
C SER A 20 20.82 -15.37 -21.04
N TYR A 21 21.53 -14.43 -21.67
CA TYR A 21 22.60 -13.62 -21.08
C TYR A 21 22.07 -12.66 -20.01
N GLU A 22 21.00 -11.90 -20.28
CA GLU A 22 20.39 -11.01 -19.28
C GLU A 22 19.80 -11.81 -18.10
N ARG A 23 19.22 -12.99 -18.35
CA ARG A 23 18.79 -13.92 -17.28
C ARG A 23 19.96 -14.41 -16.43
N ALA A 24 21.07 -14.82 -17.06
CA ALA A 24 22.26 -15.29 -16.34
C ALA A 24 22.98 -14.17 -15.57
N LYS A 25 23.09 -12.98 -16.18
CA LYS A 25 23.65 -11.77 -15.56
C LYS A 25 22.81 -11.30 -14.38
N SER A 26 21.48 -11.26 -14.52
CA SER A 26 20.56 -10.97 -13.42
C SER A 26 20.71 -11.98 -12.28
N ARG A 27 20.84 -13.29 -12.58
CA ARG A 27 21.11 -14.34 -11.56
C ARG A 27 22.41 -14.11 -10.80
N VAL A 28 23.51 -13.80 -11.49
CA VAL A 28 24.81 -13.54 -10.85
C VAL A 28 24.79 -12.25 -10.04
N MET A 29 24.21 -11.17 -10.57
CA MET A 29 24.08 -9.90 -9.84
C MET A 29 23.15 -10.00 -8.63
N GLN A 30 22.11 -10.83 -8.69
CA GLN A 30 21.24 -11.10 -7.54
C GLN A 30 21.94 -11.88 -6.43
N LEU A 31 22.80 -12.86 -6.78
CA LEU A 31 23.61 -13.62 -5.82
C LEU A 31 24.66 -12.74 -5.11
N LEU A 32 25.11 -11.66 -5.75
CA LEU A 32 26.09 -10.71 -5.20
C LEU A 32 25.45 -9.58 -4.37
N ASN A 33 24.13 -9.40 -4.43
CA ASN A 33 23.44 -8.37 -3.66
C ASN A 33 23.28 -8.83 -2.18
N ARG A 34 23.86 -8.06 -1.26
CA ARG A 34 23.85 -8.33 0.18
C ARG A 34 22.44 -8.54 0.77
N ASN A 35 21.44 -7.81 0.27
CA ASN A 35 20.05 -7.99 0.73
C ASN A 35 19.50 -9.38 0.37
N THR A 36 19.86 -9.91 -0.81
CA THR A 36 19.46 -11.26 -1.24
C THR A 36 20.05 -12.35 -0.34
N ARG A 37 21.25 -12.11 0.24
CA ARG A 37 21.87 -13.06 1.17
C ARG A 37 21.15 -13.08 2.52
N ALA A 38 20.88 -11.91 3.11
CA ALA A 38 20.18 -11.80 4.38
C ALA A 38 18.77 -12.40 4.31
N GLU A 39 18.02 -12.09 3.24
CA GLU A 39 16.72 -12.68 2.93
C GLU A 39 16.76 -14.22 2.88
N ARG A 40 17.77 -14.79 2.20
CA ARG A 40 17.93 -16.25 2.11
C ARG A 40 18.23 -16.88 3.47
N LEU A 41 19.13 -16.28 4.25
CA LEU A 41 19.46 -16.75 5.61
C LEU A 41 18.23 -16.69 6.49
N PHE A 42 17.47 -15.59 6.43
CA PHE A 42 16.22 -15.43 7.15
C PHE A 42 15.25 -16.56 6.80
N CYS A 43 15.06 -16.87 5.51
CA CYS A 43 14.17 -17.96 5.09
C CYS A 43 14.61 -19.34 5.61
N THR A 44 15.92 -19.63 5.62
CA THR A 44 16.44 -20.88 6.20
C THR A 44 16.14 -20.94 7.70
N HIS A 45 16.46 -19.89 8.46
CA HIS A 45 16.21 -19.87 9.91
C HIS A 45 14.71 -19.84 10.26
N TYR A 46 13.88 -19.21 9.44
CA TYR A 46 12.43 -19.21 9.58
C TYR A 46 11.85 -20.64 9.52
N ILE A 47 12.49 -21.55 8.80
CA ILE A 47 12.04 -22.94 8.69
C ILE A 47 12.69 -23.78 9.79
N ASP A 48 14.01 -23.68 9.95
CA ASP A 48 14.79 -24.70 10.66
C ASP A 48 15.12 -24.34 12.13
N THR A 49 15.00 -23.06 12.51
CA THR A 49 15.42 -22.59 13.85
C THR A 49 14.20 -22.41 14.76
N PRO A 50 14.16 -22.99 15.97
CA PRO A 50 13.07 -22.77 16.92
C PRO A 50 13.09 -21.33 17.46
N LEU A 51 11.94 -20.88 18.00
CA LEU A 51 11.90 -19.61 18.72
C LEU A 51 12.62 -19.73 20.06
N ASP A 52 13.43 -18.74 20.38
CA ASP A 52 14.13 -18.61 21.65
C ASP A 52 13.31 -17.71 22.60
N PRO A 53 12.68 -18.28 23.65
CA PRO A 53 11.84 -17.53 24.56
C PRO A 53 12.62 -16.61 25.51
N SER A 54 13.95 -16.70 25.53
CA SER A 54 14.83 -15.92 26.41
C SER A 54 15.47 -14.71 25.71
N VAL A 55 15.12 -14.44 24.45
CA VAL A 55 15.74 -13.37 23.65
C VAL A 55 14.74 -12.25 23.36
N ILE A 56 15.15 -11.01 23.67
CA ILE A 56 14.50 -9.79 23.18
C ILE A 56 15.47 -9.08 22.22
N LEU A 57 15.03 -8.87 20.98
CA LEU A 57 15.77 -8.10 19.99
C LEU A 57 15.20 -6.69 19.85
N TYR A 58 16.05 -5.69 20.01
CA TYR A 58 15.74 -4.27 19.94
C TYR A 58 16.39 -3.63 18.71
N GLU A 59 15.63 -2.81 18.00
CA GLU A 59 16.14 -1.98 16.90
C GLU A 59 15.47 -0.61 16.94
N SER A 60 16.26 0.48 16.87
CA SER A 60 15.74 1.83 16.72
C SER A 60 16.31 2.54 15.50
N PHE A 61 15.46 3.29 14.80
CA PHE A 61 15.80 4.14 13.66
C PHE A 61 16.61 3.40 12.59
N HIS A 62 16.20 2.17 12.25
CA HIS A 62 16.92 1.30 11.32
C HIS A 62 18.37 1.00 11.75
N ALA A 63 18.55 0.68 13.03
CA ALA A 63 19.83 0.37 13.68
C ALA A 63 20.81 1.56 13.76
N ALA A 64 20.32 2.81 13.72
CA ALA A 64 21.20 3.97 13.79
C ALA A 64 21.77 4.22 15.19
N SER A 65 21.02 3.90 16.25
CA SER A 65 21.42 4.16 17.64
C SER A 65 20.66 3.26 18.62
N VAL A 66 21.10 3.25 19.89
CA VAL A 66 20.35 2.72 21.03
C VAL A 66 19.59 3.88 21.68
N ALA A 67 18.32 4.08 21.33
CA ALA A 67 17.56 5.24 21.80
C ALA A 67 16.04 5.01 21.74
N CYS A 68 15.28 6.03 22.13
CA CYS A 68 13.82 6.10 21.98
C CYS A 68 13.11 5.00 22.80
N SER A 69 11.85 4.70 22.48
CA SER A 69 11.01 3.77 23.22
C SER A 69 11.62 2.37 23.38
N PRO A 70 12.33 1.79 22.38
CA PRO A 70 13.04 0.51 22.57
C PRO A 70 14.11 0.55 23.66
N ALA A 71 14.82 1.67 23.84
CA ALA A 71 15.81 1.83 24.90
C ALA A 71 15.16 1.87 26.28
N ALA A 72 14.09 2.64 26.44
CA ALA A 72 13.32 2.70 27.69
C ALA A 72 12.74 1.32 28.07
N ILE A 73 12.22 0.57 27.10
CA ILE A 73 11.71 -0.80 27.31
C ILE A 73 12.86 -1.76 27.69
N CYS A 74 14.04 -1.64 27.06
CA CYS A 74 15.20 -2.43 27.44
C CYS A 74 15.64 -2.15 28.89
N GLU A 75 15.65 -0.88 29.31
CA GLU A 75 15.99 -0.50 30.68
C GLU A 75 14.97 -1.05 31.69
N ALA A 76 13.67 -0.98 31.37
CA ALA A 76 12.62 -1.57 32.19
C ALA A 76 12.79 -3.10 32.29
N ALA A 77 13.02 -3.78 31.16
CA ALA A 77 13.18 -5.23 31.11
C ALA A 77 14.38 -5.72 31.93
N ARG A 78 15.52 -5.04 31.86
CA ARG A 78 16.72 -5.40 32.64
C ARG A 78 16.55 -5.24 34.14
N ARG A 79 15.56 -4.45 34.59
CA ARG A 79 15.21 -4.27 36.01
C ARG A 79 14.08 -5.19 36.47
N ASP A 80 13.35 -5.80 35.54
CA ASP A 80 12.18 -6.63 35.84
C ASP A 80 12.62 -8.08 36.14
N PRO A 81 12.28 -8.65 37.31
CA PRO A 81 12.63 -10.03 37.66
C PRO A 81 12.10 -11.08 36.68
N ARG A 82 11.00 -10.81 35.97
CA ARG A 82 10.42 -11.73 34.96
C ARG A 82 11.34 -11.92 33.74
N CYS A 83 12.25 -10.98 33.52
CA CYS A 83 13.27 -11.03 32.46
C CYS A 83 14.62 -11.52 32.98
N ALA A 84 14.71 -12.05 34.20
CA ALA A 84 15.95 -12.64 34.71
C ALA A 84 16.43 -13.78 33.79
N GLY A 85 17.68 -13.70 33.32
CA GLY A 85 18.26 -14.67 32.39
C GLY A 85 17.96 -14.40 30.92
N PHE A 86 17.27 -13.32 30.58
CA PHE A 86 17.06 -12.94 29.19
C PHE A 86 18.33 -12.37 28.57
N THR A 87 18.52 -12.61 27.27
CA THR A 87 19.53 -11.93 26.46
C THR A 87 18.90 -10.76 25.71
N HIS A 88 19.41 -9.56 25.96
CA HIS A 88 18.98 -8.33 25.30
C HIS A 88 19.89 -8.06 24.09
N VAL A 89 19.36 -8.29 22.88
CA VAL A 89 20.11 -8.11 21.65
C VAL A 89 19.78 -6.76 21.02
N TRP A 90 20.77 -5.89 20.87
CA TRP A 90 20.65 -4.61 20.19
C TRP A 90 21.23 -4.68 18.78
N VAL A 91 20.45 -4.20 17.80
CA VAL A 91 20.89 -4.05 16.42
C VAL A 91 21.36 -2.62 16.20
N VAL A 92 22.66 -2.43 15.97
CA VAL A 92 23.30 -1.11 15.81
C VAL A 92 24.37 -1.16 14.72
N ASP A 93 24.22 -0.35 13.67
CA ASP A 93 25.18 -0.24 12.57
C ASP A 93 26.31 0.78 12.87
N VAL A 94 26.08 1.69 13.82
CA VAL A 94 27.02 2.74 14.21
C VAL A 94 27.58 2.43 15.62
N PRO A 95 28.77 1.83 15.75
CA PRO A 95 29.31 1.42 17.06
C PRO A 95 29.44 2.57 18.07
N ALA A 96 29.71 3.79 17.59
CA ALA A 96 29.81 4.98 18.42
C ALA A 96 28.47 5.38 19.06
N ALA A 97 27.33 4.90 18.55
CA ALA A 97 26.00 5.17 19.08
C ALA A 97 25.55 4.17 20.16
N VAL A 98 26.45 3.27 20.59
CA VAL A 98 26.20 2.31 21.68
C VAL A 98 26.61 2.94 23.01
N PRO A 99 25.67 3.16 23.96
CA PRO A 99 25.96 3.72 25.27
C PRO A 99 27.02 2.92 26.04
N ALA A 100 27.95 3.61 26.70
CA ALA A 100 29.04 2.99 27.43
C ALA A 100 28.56 1.97 28.48
N HIS A 101 27.46 2.25 29.18
CA HIS A 101 26.92 1.39 30.23
C HIS A 101 26.37 0.04 29.72
N LEU A 102 26.12 -0.11 28.41
CA LEU A 102 25.70 -1.36 27.79
C LEU A 102 26.87 -2.18 27.23
N ARG A 103 28.06 -1.59 27.09
CA ARG A 103 29.22 -2.27 26.51
C ARG A 103 29.75 -3.31 27.51
N GLY A 104 29.93 -4.55 27.05
CA GLY A 104 30.51 -5.64 27.85
C GLY A 104 29.59 -6.20 28.94
N GLN A 105 28.32 -5.80 28.98
CA GLN A 105 27.35 -6.38 29.90
C GLN A 105 27.03 -7.83 29.49
N ALA A 106 27.00 -8.76 30.45
CA ALA A 106 26.85 -10.18 30.18
C ALA A 106 25.48 -10.54 29.57
N ASP A 107 24.45 -9.76 29.89
CA ASP A 107 23.07 -9.90 29.43
C ASP A 107 22.79 -9.14 28.11
N VAL A 108 23.76 -8.39 27.58
CA VAL A 108 23.56 -7.53 26.39
C VAL A 108 24.46 -7.95 25.25
N ARG A 109 23.89 -8.08 24.05
CA ARG A 109 24.62 -8.40 22.82
C ARG A 109 24.38 -7.33 21.75
N ILE A 110 25.45 -6.74 21.23
CA ILE A 110 25.36 -5.74 20.15
C ILE A 110 25.74 -6.38 18.82
N ILE A 111 24.89 -6.24 17.80
CA ILE A 111 25.17 -6.73 16.43
C ILE A 111 24.84 -5.68 15.36
N PRO A 112 25.55 -5.64 14.22
CA PRO A 112 25.14 -4.83 13.07
C PRO A 112 24.13 -5.57 12.19
N ARG A 113 23.32 -4.84 11.40
CA ARG A 113 22.38 -5.43 10.42
C ARG A 113 23.09 -6.23 9.33
N ALA A 114 24.35 -5.89 9.05
CA ALA A 114 25.17 -6.58 8.07
C ALA A 114 25.65 -7.98 8.52
N SER A 115 25.46 -8.34 9.80
CA SER A 115 25.85 -9.64 10.33
C SER A 115 24.91 -10.76 9.87
N ASP A 116 25.44 -11.99 9.76
CA ASP A 116 24.62 -13.19 9.48
C ASP A 116 23.70 -13.54 10.67
N ASP A 117 23.99 -13.02 11.86
CA ASP A 117 23.17 -13.17 13.06
C ASP A 117 21.86 -12.38 13.01
N TYR A 118 21.83 -11.24 12.32
CA TYR A 118 20.64 -10.40 12.22
C TYR A 118 19.43 -11.15 11.60
N PRO A 119 19.53 -11.75 10.40
CA PRO A 119 18.42 -12.54 9.85
C PRO A 119 18.08 -13.77 10.69
N ARG A 120 19.06 -14.40 11.34
CA ARG A 120 18.81 -15.53 12.27
C ARG A 120 17.95 -15.09 13.45
N LEU A 121 18.31 -13.99 14.11
CA LEU A 121 17.59 -13.49 15.27
C LEU A 121 16.22 -12.92 14.91
N LEU A 122 16.06 -12.24 13.77
CA LEU A 122 14.72 -11.86 13.29
C LEU A 122 13.80 -13.07 13.13
N ALA A 123 14.35 -14.24 12.76
CA ALA A 123 13.59 -15.47 12.56
C ALA A 123 13.40 -16.32 13.83
N SER A 124 14.13 -16.05 14.91
CA SER A 124 14.20 -16.91 16.10
C SER A 124 13.97 -16.21 17.44
N ALA A 125 14.20 -14.91 17.58
CA ALA A 125 13.88 -14.20 18.83
C ALA A 125 12.36 -14.25 19.08
N LYS A 126 11.95 -14.60 20.29
CA LYS A 126 10.53 -14.58 20.67
C LYS A 126 9.99 -13.16 20.76
N TYR A 127 10.78 -12.22 21.27
CA TYR A 127 10.37 -10.83 21.44
C TYR A 127 11.16 -9.90 20.51
N LEU A 128 10.45 -9.03 19.81
CA LEU A 128 10.99 -8.05 18.88
C LEU A 128 10.43 -6.68 19.24
N VAL A 129 11.29 -5.69 19.43
CA VAL A 129 10.90 -4.31 19.75
C VAL A 129 11.53 -3.37 18.72
N ASN A 130 10.70 -2.65 17.97
CA ASN A 130 11.16 -1.71 16.95
C ASN A 130 10.33 -0.42 16.99
N ASN A 131 10.96 0.71 16.66
CA ASN A 131 10.33 2.03 16.60
C ASN A 131 10.15 2.56 15.16
N SER A 132 10.62 1.83 14.16
CA SER A 132 10.47 2.13 12.73
C SER A 132 9.96 0.91 11.97
N THR A 133 10.74 0.40 11.01
CA THR A 133 10.38 -0.79 10.22
C THR A 133 11.54 -1.76 10.09
N PHE A 134 11.22 -3.05 10.12
CA PHE A 134 12.13 -4.10 9.71
C PHE A 134 12.27 -4.14 8.17
N PRO A 135 13.31 -4.81 7.63
CA PRO A 135 13.49 -4.94 6.20
C PRO A 135 12.27 -5.52 5.48
N PRO A 136 12.02 -5.16 4.20
CA PRO A 136 10.84 -5.61 3.45
C PRO A 136 10.64 -7.13 3.35
N TRP A 137 11.72 -7.91 3.46
CA TRP A 137 11.69 -9.37 3.40
C TRP A 137 11.39 -10.05 4.75
N TYR A 138 11.33 -9.31 5.85
CA TYR A 138 10.94 -9.88 7.14
C TYR A 138 9.52 -10.49 7.06
N LEU A 139 9.21 -11.44 7.92
CA LEU A 139 7.90 -12.08 8.09
C LEU A 139 7.79 -12.55 9.55
N ARG A 140 6.71 -12.20 10.25
CA ARG A 140 6.52 -12.63 11.64
C ARG A 140 6.03 -14.08 11.70
N ARG A 141 6.71 -14.88 12.53
CA ARG A 141 6.30 -16.26 12.86
C ARG A 141 5.20 -16.28 13.90
N ASP A 142 4.38 -17.32 13.87
CA ASP A 142 3.52 -17.64 15.02
C ASP A 142 4.37 -17.82 16.28
N GLY A 143 3.87 -17.31 17.40
CA GLY A 143 4.59 -17.27 18.68
C GLY A 143 5.57 -16.11 18.86
N GLN A 144 5.95 -15.38 17.81
CA GLN A 144 6.73 -14.14 17.98
C GLN A 144 5.84 -12.98 18.40
N ILE A 145 6.31 -12.24 19.41
CA ILE A 145 5.73 -10.98 19.88
C ILE A 145 6.56 -9.84 19.30
N TYR A 146 6.03 -9.22 18.25
CA TYR A 146 6.58 -8.00 17.67
C TYR A 146 5.80 -6.77 18.15
N LEU A 147 6.47 -5.95 18.97
CA LEU A 147 6.02 -4.64 19.43
C LEU A 147 6.57 -3.53 18.53
N ASN A 148 5.67 -2.81 17.86
CA ASN A 148 6.00 -1.57 17.15
C ASN A 148 5.61 -0.37 18.03
N THR A 149 6.60 0.47 18.36
CA THR A 149 6.40 1.65 19.22
C THR A 149 6.21 2.94 18.42
N TRP A 150 6.44 2.90 17.10
CA TRP A 150 6.69 4.07 16.27
C TRP A 150 7.67 5.05 16.95
N HIS A 151 7.77 6.30 16.51
CA HIS A 151 8.78 7.23 17.04
C HIS A 151 8.28 8.66 17.24
N GLY A 152 6.99 8.83 17.47
CA GLY A 152 6.40 10.11 17.87
C GLY A 152 5.00 10.33 17.33
N ILE A 153 4.38 11.42 17.79
CA ILE A 153 3.06 11.85 17.36
C ILE A 153 3.18 12.57 16.00
N PRO A 154 2.37 12.22 14.99
CA PRO A 154 2.46 12.84 13.65
C PRO A 154 2.09 14.33 13.67
N LEU A 155 3.09 15.19 13.43
CA LEU A 155 2.89 16.63 13.22
C LEU A 155 2.70 16.96 11.73
N LYS A 156 3.53 16.32 10.90
CA LYS A 156 3.55 16.46 9.43
C LYS A 156 2.77 15.34 8.76
N THR A 157 2.25 15.60 7.56
CA THR A 157 1.56 14.58 6.77
C THR A 157 2.49 13.41 6.46
N MET A 158 1.96 12.19 6.49
CA MET A 158 2.74 10.98 6.32
C MET A 158 2.05 10.00 5.36
N PHE A 159 2.85 9.09 4.80
CA PHE A 159 2.37 7.97 3.98
C PHE A 159 1.57 8.43 2.75
N ARG A 160 0.29 8.06 2.63
CA ARG A 160 -0.55 8.45 1.48
C ARG A 160 -0.86 9.96 1.45
N ASP A 161 -0.83 10.61 2.61
CA ASP A 161 -1.11 12.04 2.71
C ASP A 161 0.13 12.91 2.42
N GLU A 162 1.33 12.31 2.45
CA GLU A 162 2.57 13.04 2.18
C GLU A 162 2.80 13.15 0.67
N LYS A 163 3.03 14.38 0.18
CA LYS A 163 3.36 14.64 -1.23
C LYS A 163 4.62 13.88 -1.63
N GLY A 164 4.48 12.84 -2.45
CA GLY A 164 5.61 12.03 -2.89
C GLY A 164 5.18 10.85 -3.77
N ALA A 165 6.14 9.98 -4.09
CA ALA A 165 5.90 8.82 -4.94
C ALA A 165 4.84 7.89 -4.31
N PRO A 166 3.81 7.47 -5.07
CA PRO A 166 2.81 6.52 -4.59
C PRO A 166 3.45 5.22 -4.07
N ALA A 167 2.78 4.58 -3.11
CA ALA A 167 3.22 3.32 -2.49
C ALA A 167 4.62 3.30 -1.83
N ARG A 168 5.33 4.44 -1.69
CA ARG A 168 6.64 4.48 -0.99
C ARG A 168 6.59 4.01 0.46
N TYR A 169 5.41 4.09 1.07
CA TYR A 169 5.12 3.69 2.43
C TYR A 169 4.74 2.20 2.58
N ALA A 170 4.80 1.41 1.50
CA ALA A 170 4.44 0.00 1.48
C ALA A 170 5.16 -0.83 2.55
N ASN A 171 6.43 -0.52 2.86
CA ASN A 171 7.14 -1.22 3.94
C ASN A 171 6.57 -0.90 5.32
N SER A 172 6.13 0.34 5.55
CA SER A 172 5.44 0.72 6.78
C SER A 172 4.12 -0.02 6.92
N GLN A 173 3.31 -0.10 5.85
CA GLN A 173 2.06 -0.90 5.84
C GLN A 173 2.33 -2.35 6.22
N ARG A 174 3.23 -3.01 5.48
CA ARG A 174 3.63 -4.41 5.75
C ARG A 174 4.11 -4.56 7.18
N ASN A 175 4.89 -3.61 7.68
CA ASN A 175 5.44 -3.69 9.03
C ASN A 175 4.37 -3.55 10.12
N PHE A 176 3.38 -2.66 9.95
CA PHE A 176 2.22 -2.58 10.84
C PHE A 176 1.37 -3.84 10.77
N LEU A 177 1.11 -4.40 9.58
CA LEU A 177 0.39 -5.68 9.42
C LEU A 177 1.13 -6.82 10.12
N GLN A 178 2.45 -6.77 10.19
CA GLN A 178 3.28 -7.82 10.79
C GLN A 178 3.51 -7.63 12.29
N ALA A 179 3.34 -6.42 12.81
CA ALA A 179 3.32 -6.17 14.24
C ALA A 179 2.24 -7.04 14.91
N SER A 180 2.58 -7.65 16.04
CA SER A 180 1.60 -8.29 16.92
C SER A 180 0.93 -7.27 17.83
N HIS A 181 1.67 -6.22 18.20
CA HIS A 181 1.25 -5.16 19.10
C HIS A 181 1.81 -3.83 18.58
N ILE A 182 0.99 -2.80 18.56
CA ILE A 182 1.36 -1.42 18.24
C ILE A 182 1.03 -0.58 19.47
N VAL A 183 1.97 0.23 19.94
CA VAL A 183 1.72 1.13 21.08
C VAL A 183 1.85 2.57 20.63
N LEU A 184 0.83 3.37 20.94
CA LEU A 184 0.72 4.78 20.55
C LEU A 184 0.23 5.61 21.74
N ALA A 185 0.41 6.94 21.65
CA ALA A 185 0.04 7.86 22.73
C ALA A 185 -1.49 8.01 22.91
N GLY A 186 -2.27 7.91 21.82
CA GLY A 186 -3.72 8.10 21.85
C GLY A 186 -4.37 8.04 20.46
N ASP A 187 -5.64 8.44 20.39
CA ASP A 187 -6.45 8.42 19.16
C ASP A 187 -5.84 9.24 18.04
N TYR A 188 -5.41 10.47 18.32
CA TYR A 188 -4.80 11.34 17.31
C TYR A 188 -3.62 10.64 16.61
N ALA A 189 -2.70 10.03 17.37
CA ALA A 189 -1.58 9.30 16.81
C ALA A 189 -2.01 8.05 16.04
N THR A 190 -3.09 7.40 16.47
CA THR A 190 -3.66 6.22 15.80
C THR A 190 -4.22 6.58 14.43
N ASP A 191 -5.00 7.65 14.38
CA ASP A 191 -5.70 8.11 13.19
C ASP A 191 -4.73 8.61 12.12
N HIS A 192 -3.75 9.41 12.53
CA HIS A 192 -2.78 10.04 11.62
C HIS A 192 -1.58 9.14 11.30
N LEU A 193 -1.51 7.93 11.87
CA LEU A 193 -0.51 6.92 11.50
C LEU A 193 -1.13 5.78 10.70
N LEU A 194 -2.18 5.14 11.23
CA LEU A 194 -2.74 3.92 10.64
C LEU A 194 -3.73 4.24 9.50
N GLY A 195 -4.42 5.37 9.57
CA GLY A 195 -5.32 5.86 8.51
C GLY A 195 -4.54 6.16 7.22
N PRO A 196 -3.54 7.05 7.24
CA PRO A 196 -2.70 7.34 6.08
C PRO A 196 -1.83 6.16 5.62
N ALA A 197 -1.55 5.21 6.51
CA ALA A 197 -0.96 3.93 6.13
C ALA A 197 -1.95 2.98 5.45
N GLY A 198 -3.24 3.33 5.33
CA GLY A 198 -4.26 2.53 4.64
C GLY A 198 -4.57 1.19 5.30
N ILE A 199 -4.34 1.07 6.62
CA ILE A 199 -4.46 -0.20 7.37
C ILE A 199 -5.22 -0.04 8.70
N ALA A 200 -5.91 1.09 8.91
CA ALA A 200 -6.59 1.41 10.17
C ALA A 200 -7.52 0.29 10.69
N PRO A 201 -8.39 -0.34 9.88
CA PRO A 201 -9.31 -1.37 10.37
C PRO A 201 -8.59 -2.52 11.09
N LEU A 202 -7.49 -3.03 10.51
CA LEU A 202 -6.69 -4.12 11.09
C LEU A 202 -5.62 -3.65 12.08
N GLY A 203 -5.08 -2.44 11.88
CA GLY A 203 -4.08 -1.85 12.77
C GLY A 203 -4.66 -1.60 14.16
N ARG A 204 -5.86 -1.02 14.25
CA ARG A 204 -6.53 -0.69 15.51
C ARG A 204 -6.82 -1.91 16.38
N ARG A 205 -7.05 -3.09 15.79
CA ARG A 205 -7.30 -4.36 16.51
C ARG A 205 -6.13 -4.84 17.37
N LYS A 206 -4.95 -4.23 17.18
CA LYS A 206 -3.72 -4.56 17.88
C LYS A 206 -2.95 -3.32 18.34
N THR A 207 -3.63 -2.18 18.39
CA THR A 207 -3.09 -0.93 18.92
C THR A 207 -3.51 -0.77 20.38
N TYR A 208 -2.61 -0.28 21.22
CA TYR A 208 -2.85 0.00 22.62
C TYR A 208 -2.40 1.42 22.94
N HIS A 209 -3.25 2.17 23.65
CA HIS A 209 -2.89 3.50 24.15
C HIS A 209 -2.27 3.37 25.52
N ILE A 210 -0.94 3.47 25.59
CA ILE A 210 -0.20 3.28 26.84
C ILE A 210 0.76 4.44 27.16
N GLY A 211 0.68 5.53 26.39
CA GLY A 211 1.70 6.58 26.39
C GLY A 211 2.95 6.18 25.61
N THR A 212 4.01 6.95 25.74
CA THR A 212 5.21 6.82 24.93
C THR A 212 6.40 6.43 25.81
N PRO A 213 6.92 5.19 25.74
CA PRO A 213 7.94 4.70 26.68
C PRO A 213 9.17 5.57 26.86
N ARG A 214 9.62 6.30 25.82
CA ARG A 214 10.77 7.20 25.92
C ARG A 214 10.53 8.44 26.81
N ILE A 215 9.28 8.87 26.97
CA ILE A 215 8.90 10.06 27.76
C ILE A 215 9.07 9.78 29.27
N ASP A 216 8.93 8.52 29.71
CA ASP A 216 9.19 8.12 31.10
C ASP A 216 10.54 8.63 31.61
N ARG A 217 11.58 8.51 30.76
CA ARG A 217 12.92 8.98 31.07
C ARG A 217 12.97 10.49 31.25
N THR A 218 12.32 11.23 30.35
CA THR A 218 12.26 12.69 30.42
C THR A 218 11.55 13.14 31.70
N LEU A 219 10.39 12.57 32.03
CA LEU A 219 9.63 12.91 33.24
C LEU A 219 10.43 12.62 34.51
N ALA A 220 11.08 11.45 34.58
CA ALA A 220 11.86 11.05 35.75
C ALA A 220 13.06 11.98 36.00
N LEU A 221 13.80 12.37 34.95
CA LEU A 221 14.94 13.27 35.08
C LEU A 221 14.50 14.72 35.34
N ARG A 222 13.44 15.17 34.64
CA ARG A 222 12.93 16.55 34.76
C ARG A 222 12.42 16.87 36.16
N ALA A 223 11.92 15.87 36.91
CA ALA A 223 11.42 16.05 38.26
C ALA A 223 12.47 16.63 39.25
N ALA A 224 13.77 16.39 39.01
CA ALA A 224 14.85 16.89 39.84
C ALA A 224 15.53 18.15 39.26
N TRP A 225 15.05 18.65 38.13
CA TRP A 225 15.69 19.75 37.41
C TRP A 225 15.40 21.11 38.07
N THR A 226 16.40 21.98 38.07
CA THR A 226 16.30 23.37 38.52
C THR A 226 17.01 24.29 37.53
N ALA A 227 16.41 25.43 37.21
CA ALA A 227 17.03 26.43 36.36
C ALA A 227 18.25 27.07 37.05
N ASP A 228 19.33 27.29 36.28
CA ASP A 228 20.43 28.15 36.69
C ASP A 228 20.26 29.53 36.02
N PRO A 229 19.99 30.60 36.79
CA PRO A 229 19.81 31.93 36.22
C PRO A 229 21.10 32.50 35.59
N ALA A 230 22.28 31.98 35.96
CA ALA A 230 23.57 32.42 35.44
C ALA A 230 23.99 31.65 34.18
N HIS A 231 23.47 30.43 33.98
CA HIS A 231 23.84 29.56 32.86
C HIS A 231 22.62 28.88 32.24
N ARG A 232 22.32 29.23 30.99
CA ARG A 232 21.23 28.66 30.21
C ARG A 232 21.71 27.57 29.25
N HIS A 233 21.05 26.43 29.28
CA HIS A 233 21.20 25.32 28.36
C HIS A 233 20.04 25.26 27.36
N ILE A 234 20.37 25.37 26.06
CA ILE A 234 19.41 25.33 24.96
C ILE A 234 19.68 24.09 24.13
N LEU A 235 18.66 23.28 23.85
CA LEU A 235 18.76 22.19 22.86
C LEU A 235 18.24 22.68 21.52
N PHE A 236 19.07 22.63 20.48
CA PHE A 236 18.65 22.82 19.09
C PHE A 236 18.59 21.47 18.35
N ALA A 237 17.39 21.09 17.93
CA ALA A 237 17.11 19.82 17.28
C ALA A 237 16.21 20.02 16.04
N PRO A 238 16.76 20.51 14.91
CA PRO A 238 16.00 20.71 13.68
C PRO A 238 15.68 19.39 12.96
N THR A 239 14.55 19.33 12.27
CA THR A 239 14.24 18.21 11.36
C THR A 239 15.12 18.24 10.12
N TRP A 240 15.30 17.08 9.51
CA TRP A 240 15.97 16.98 8.22
C TRP A 240 14.99 17.29 7.08
N LYS A 241 15.41 18.17 6.15
CA LYS A 241 14.54 18.78 5.12
C LYS A 241 14.78 18.23 3.70
N GLY A 242 15.74 17.31 3.53
CA GLY A 242 16.22 16.85 2.23
C GLY A 242 15.44 15.71 1.58
N VAL A 243 16.04 15.16 0.53
CA VAL A 243 15.56 13.99 -0.24
C VAL A 243 16.41 12.77 0.09
N VAL A 244 15.77 11.62 0.33
CA VAL A 244 16.47 10.44 0.88
C VAL A 244 17.45 9.93 -0.17
N GLY A 245 18.75 10.00 0.14
CA GLY A 245 19.83 9.60 -0.77
C GLY A 245 20.64 10.77 -1.34
N GLU A 246 20.21 12.02 -1.14
CA GLU A 246 20.98 13.21 -1.51
C GLU A 246 21.73 13.80 -0.29
N PRO A 247 22.99 14.23 -0.46
CA PRO A 247 23.72 14.89 0.61
C PRO A 247 23.16 16.30 0.84
N GLU A 248 22.62 16.54 2.03
CA GLU A 248 22.19 17.85 2.52
C GLU A 248 22.85 18.12 3.87
N THR A 249 23.29 19.36 4.09
CA THR A 249 23.94 19.81 5.32
C THR A 249 23.03 20.76 6.09
N GLN A 250 22.97 20.61 7.41
CA GLN A 250 22.25 21.48 8.34
C GLN A 250 23.15 22.60 8.89
N ILE A 251 24.46 22.60 8.58
CA ILE A 251 25.43 23.58 9.11
C ILE A 251 25.00 25.03 8.89
N PRO A 252 24.50 25.46 7.71
CA PRO A 252 24.08 26.86 7.51
C PRO A 252 22.90 27.27 8.41
N GLU A 253 21.92 26.38 8.60
CA GLU A 253 20.77 26.61 9.47
C GLU A 253 21.21 26.69 10.94
N ILE A 254 22.09 25.79 11.37
CA ILE A 254 22.70 25.81 12.70
C ILE A 254 23.47 27.13 12.91
N ALA A 255 24.27 27.56 11.95
CA ALA A 255 25.02 28.81 12.02
C ALA A 255 24.09 30.04 12.12
N ALA A 256 22.98 30.05 11.38
CA ALA A 256 21.98 31.12 11.47
C ALA A 256 21.33 31.18 12.86
N VAL A 257 21.03 30.04 13.47
CA VAL A 257 20.51 29.97 14.85
C VAL A 257 21.55 30.44 15.87
N ILE A 258 22.81 30.03 15.73
CA ILE A 258 23.91 30.52 16.58
C ILE A 258 24.01 32.04 16.48
N ALA A 259 23.99 32.59 15.27
CA ALA A 259 24.05 34.03 15.05
C ALA A 259 22.84 34.75 15.66
N ALA A 260 21.63 34.20 15.51
CA ALA A 260 20.40 34.76 16.06
C ALA A 260 20.39 34.83 17.60
N LEU A 261 20.95 33.81 18.26
CA LEU A 261 21.00 33.73 19.71
C LEU A 261 22.17 34.52 20.31
N SER A 262 23.15 34.93 19.51
CA SER A 262 24.37 35.61 19.98
C SER A 262 24.03 36.90 20.72
N HIS A 263 24.71 37.16 21.84
CA HIS A 263 24.47 38.33 22.68
C HIS A 263 25.71 38.79 23.45
N ASP A 264 25.66 40.04 23.94
CA ASP A 264 26.70 40.62 24.81
C ASP A 264 26.32 40.62 26.31
N GLY A 265 25.24 39.92 26.69
CA GLY A 265 24.77 39.80 28.08
C GLY A 265 25.64 38.88 28.96
N GLU A 266 25.46 38.99 30.29
CA GLU A 266 26.23 38.26 31.31
C GLU A 266 25.82 36.78 31.48
N THR A 267 24.64 36.39 31.00
CA THR A 267 24.17 34.99 31.09
C THR A 267 25.00 34.10 30.16
N LEU A 268 25.59 33.03 30.70
CA LEU A 268 26.26 32.04 29.87
C LEU A 268 25.23 31.21 29.11
N VAL A 269 25.38 31.06 27.79
CA VAL A 269 24.50 30.19 26.99
C VAL A 269 25.29 29.02 26.43
N THR A 270 24.78 27.80 26.64
CA THR A 270 25.26 26.59 25.97
C THR A 270 24.21 26.04 25.02
N LEU A 271 24.52 26.04 23.73
CA LEU A 271 23.69 25.49 22.67
C LEU A 271 24.09 24.04 22.38
N HIS A 272 23.28 23.09 22.81
CA HIS A 272 23.42 21.67 22.48
C HIS A 272 22.83 21.40 21.11
N VAL A 273 23.62 20.95 20.14
CA VAL A 273 23.18 20.76 18.75
C VAL A 273 23.04 19.28 18.43
N LYS A 274 21.83 18.85 18.05
CA LYS A 274 21.57 17.48 17.58
C LYS A 274 21.33 17.49 16.07
N ALA A 275 22.29 16.96 15.31
CA ALA A 275 22.07 16.64 13.90
C ALA A 275 21.10 15.44 13.76
N HIS A 276 20.34 15.44 12.68
CA HIS A 276 19.44 14.33 12.34
C HIS A 276 20.23 13.05 12.01
N ASN A 277 19.68 11.85 12.29
CA ASN A 277 20.35 10.56 12.07
C ASN A 277 20.68 10.24 10.58
N PHE A 278 20.13 10.99 9.63
CA PHE A 278 20.43 10.86 8.19
C PHE A 278 21.49 11.85 7.72
N ASN A 279 21.86 12.81 8.56
CA ASN A 279 22.84 13.82 8.24
C ASN A 279 24.27 13.26 8.38
N ARG A 280 25.20 13.73 7.54
CA ARG A 280 26.62 13.36 7.57
C ARG A 280 27.51 14.46 8.11
N ASP A 281 26.92 15.55 8.59
CA ASP A 281 27.66 16.71 9.08
C ASP A 281 28.61 16.36 10.23
N ASP A 282 29.86 16.79 10.07
CA ASP A 282 30.81 16.86 11.17
C ASP A 282 30.57 18.16 11.95
N LEU A 283 29.87 18.03 13.09
CA LEU A 283 29.56 19.16 13.95
C LEU A 283 30.79 19.71 14.69
N SER A 284 31.98 19.08 14.57
CA SER A 284 33.20 19.61 15.18
C SER A 284 33.68 20.93 14.56
N ALA A 285 33.17 21.28 13.37
CA ALA A 285 33.49 22.53 12.67
C ALA A 285 32.64 23.73 13.12
N LEU A 286 31.69 23.54 14.05
CA LEU A 286 30.87 24.64 14.55
C LEU A 286 31.71 25.63 15.39
N PRO A 287 31.41 26.95 15.32
CA PRO A 287 32.12 27.94 16.12
C PRO A 287 31.98 27.63 17.61
N THR A 288 33.11 27.62 18.32
CA THR A 288 33.15 27.49 19.78
C THR A 288 33.29 28.88 20.39
N GLY A 289 32.33 29.29 21.24
CA GLY A 289 32.50 30.48 22.08
C GLY A 289 32.29 31.84 21.41
N THR A 290 31.57 31.94 20.29
CA THR A 290 31.29 33.23 19.63
C THR A 290 30.04 33.91 20.21
N GLY A 291 30.14 35.21 20.53
CA GLY A 291 28.97 36.04 20.88
C GLY A 291 28.20 35.58 22.12
N GLY A 292 28.91 35.20 23.20
CA GLY A 292 28.29 34.75 24.46
C GLY A 292 27.76 33.31 24.45
N ILE A 293 27.90 32.58 23.34
CA ILE A 293 27.39 31.21 23.19
C ILE A 293 28.52 30.20 23.09
N THR A 294 28.42 29.14 23.89
CA THR A 294 29.19 27.90 23.72
C THR A 294 28.36 26.87 22.98
N THR A 295 28.85 26.34 21.86
CA THR A 295 28.18 25.25 21.14
C THR A 295 28.70 23.90 21.59
N ARG A 296 27.81 22.92 21.72
CA ARG A 296 28.15 21.55 22.11
C ARG A 296 27.38 20.54 21.26
N PRO A 297 28.04 19.75 20.41
CA PRO A 297 27.38 18.66 19.71
C PRO A 297 26.83 17.62 20.69
N VAL A 298 25.58 17.18 20.49
CA VAL A 298 25.01 16.07 21.27
C VAL A 298 25.71 14.77 20.86
N PRO A 299 26.29 14.02 21.81
CA PRO A 299 27.01 12.78 21.50
C PRO A 299 26.12 11.76 20.76
N PRO A 300 26.70 10.95 19.84
CA PRO A 300 25.94 9.92 19.12
C PRO A 300 25.28 8.87 20.01
N ASP A 301 25.87 8.56 21.17
CA ASP A 301 25.37 7.61 22.17
C ASP A 301 24.48 8.25 23.25
N ALA A 302 24.24 9.56 23.17
CA ALA A 302 23.33 10.25 24.09
C ALA A 302 21.86 10.03 23.69
N ASP A 303 21.03 9.72 24.69
CA ASP A 303 19.58 9.66 24.55
C ASP A 303 19.00 11.08 24.55
N ILE A 304 18.31 11.46 23.47
CA ILE A 304 17.75 12.80 23.32
C ILE A 304 16.73 13.13 24.42
N ASN A 305 15.97 12.14 24.91
CA ASN A 305 14.99 12.33 25.98
C ASN A 305 15.65 12.62 27.33
N ALA A 306 16.89 12.14 27.53
CA ALA A 306 17.70 12.49 28.70
C ALA A 306 18.33 13.87 28.57
N VAL A 307 18.93 14.17 27.41
CA VAL A 307 19.51 15.50 27.14
C VAL A 307 18.46 16.58 27.31
N MET A 308 17.28 16.39 26.72
CA MET A 308 16.18 17.34 26.76
C MET A 308 15.70 17.66 28.17
N ALA A 309 15.70 16.68 29.09
CA ALA A 309 15.23 16.87 30.46
C ALA A 309 16.06 17.92 31.24
N ASP A 310 17.33 18.08 30.87
CA ASP A 310 18.26 19.02 31.53
C ASP A 310 18.28 20.42 30.89
N MET A 311 17.45 20.67 29.88
CA MET A 311 17.48 21.93 29.11
C MET A 311 16.53 22.98 29.70
N ASP A 312 16.90 24.25 29.63
CA ASP A 312 16.01 25.37 29.93
C ASP A 312 14.96 25.58 28.83
N VAL A 313 15.36 25.37 27.57
CA VAL A 313 14.49 25.55 26.40
C VAL A 313 14.94 24.64 25.26
N ILE A 314 13.96 24.15 24.50
CA ILE A 314 14.16 23.38 23.28
C ILE A 314 13.78 24.25 22.09
N VAL A 315 14.69 24.36 21.14
CA VAL A 315 14.47 24.98 19.83
C VAL A 315 14.38 23.85 18.80
N THR A 316 13.24 23.76 18.13
CA THR A 316 12.99 22.80 17.05
C THR A 316 12.10 23.44 15.99
N ASP A 317 11.72 22.69 14.97
CA ASP A 317 10.91 23.15 13.83
C ASP A 317 9.62 22.31 13.72
N TYR A 318 9.61 21.26 12.90
CA TYR A 318 8.46 20.39 12.62
C TYR A 318 8.63 19.02 13.28
N SER A 319 9.31 18.99 14.42
CA SER A 319 9.65 17.76 15.13
C SER A 319 8.57 17.32 16.10
N SER A 320 8.37 16.00 16.22
CA SER A 320 7.52 15.42 17.25
C SER A 320 8.09 15.60 18.67
N LEU A 321 9.34 16.05 18.83
CA LEU A 321 9.93 16.35 20.15
C LEU A 321 9.13 17.39 20.94
N LEU A 322 8.36 18.24 20.25
CA LEU A 322 7.42 19.15 20.88
C LEU A 322 6.47 18.45 21.86
N PHE A 323 5.97 17.25 21.52
CA PHE A 323 5.02 16.55 22.37
C PHE A 323 5.69 15.91 23.58
N ASP A 324 6.92 15.43 23.42
CA ASP A 324 7.74 14.96 24.54
C ASP A 324 8.00 16.11 25.53
N ALA A 325 8.29 17.32 25.02
CA ALA A 325 8.47 18.53 25.82
C ALA A 325 7.17 19.00 26.49
N LEU A 326 6.04 18.90 25.79
CA LEU A 326 4.70 19.18 26.34
C LEU A 326 4.41 18.30 27.56
N ALA A 327 4.69 16.99 27.47
CA ALA A 327 4.50 16.07 28.60
C ALA A 327 5.30 16.52 29.83
N ALA A 328 6.58 16.87 29.64
CA ALA A 328 7.50 17.27 30.70
C ALA A 328 7.48 18.76 31.08
N ASP A 329 6.56 19.55 30.51
CA ASP A 329 6.43 21.00 30.71
C ASP A 329 7.72 21.78 30.42
N ILE A 330 8.48 21.34 29.41
CA ILE A 330 9.75 21.97 29.00
C ILE A 330 9.44 23.10 28.00
N PRO A 331 9.92 24.34 28.21
CA PRO A 331 9.73 25.42 27.25
C PRO A 331 10.19 25.04 25.85
N THR A 332 9.32 25.26 24.87
CA THR A 332 9.58 24.90 23.47
C THR A 332 9.38 26.11 22.55
N VAL A 333 10.37 26.34 21.70
CA VAL A 333 10.37 27.35 20.64
C VAL A 333 10.39 26.63 19.29
N LEU A 334 9.38 26.92 18.46
CA LEU A 334 9.27 26.43 17.09
C LEU A 334 9.84 27.49 16.14
N PHE A 335 11.08 27.31 15.68
CA PHE A 335 11.71 28.19 14.71
C PHE A 335 11.45 27.70 13.29
N VAL A 336 10.50 28.33 12.61
CA VAL A 336 9.96 27.89 11.31
C VAL A 336 9.90 29.04 10.29
N PRO A 337 11.04 29.64 9.90
CA PRO A 337 11.08 30.71 8.92
C PRO A 337 10.54 30.29 7.54
N ASP A 338 10.43 28.99 7.28
CA ASP A 338 9.97 28.36 6.05
C ASP A 338 8.54 27.78 6.12
N LEU A 339 7.73 28.18 7.11
CA LEU A 339 6.41 27.59 7.40
C LEU A 339 5.47 27.49 6.18
N GLU A 340 5.33 28.57 5.41
CA GLU A 340 4.46 28.60 4.25
C GLU A 340 4.93 27.62 3.16
N THR A 341 6.23 27.63 2.88
CA THR A 341 6.85 26.69 1.93
C THR A 341 6.71 25.25 2.40
N TYR A 342 6.92 24.99 3.70
CA TYR A 342 6.81 23.64 4.27
C TYR A 342 5.37 23.12 4.19
N ARG A 343 4.39 23.94 4.57
CA ARG A 343 2.95 23.60 4.47
C ARG A 343 2.58 23.29 3.02
N ALA A 344 3.06 24.09 2.06
CA ALA A 344 2.78 23.89 0.65
C ALA A 344 3.45 22.65 0.04
N THR A 345 4.63 22.27 0.50
CA THR A 345 5.44 21.19 -0.14
C THR A 345 5.37 19.85 0.59
N ARG A 346 5.30 19.87 1.92
CA ARG A 346 5.39 18.68 2.79
C ARG A 346 4.08 18.34 3.47
N GLY A 347 3.27 19.34 3.82
CA GLY A 347 1.98 19.20 4.52
C GLY A 347 2.10 19.06 6.05
N LEU A 348 1.08 19.55 6.77
CA LEU A 348 0.96 19.49 8.23
C LEU A 348 -0.44 19.04 8.63
N TYR A 349 -0.54 18.20 9.67
CA TYR A 349 -1.84 17.83 10.26
C TYR A 349 -2.30 18.84 11.32
N ILE A 350 -1.37 19.50 12.01
CA ILE A 350 -1.66 20.43 13.10
C ILE A 350 -1.21 21.83 12.73
N ALA A 351 -2.05 22.81 13.00
CA ALA A 351 -1.69 24.22 12.90
C ALA A 351 -0.80 24.60 14.11
N LEU A 352 0.44 25.05 13.85
CA LEU A 352 1.46 25.23 14.90
C LEU A 352 1.11 26.28 15.95
N ASP A 353 0.29 27.27 15.59
CA ASP A 353 -0.22 28.33 16.45
C ASP A 353 -1.28 27.85 17.46
N THR A 354 -1.81 26.64 17.29
CA THR A 354 -2.74 26.01 18.24
C THR A 354 -2.05 25.23 19.36
N LEU A 355 -0.72 25.07 19.27
CA LEU A 355 0.06 24.29 20.22
C LEU A 355 0.63 25.19 21.32
N PRO A 356 0.80 24.69 22.55
CA PRO A 356 1.38 25.45 23.66
C PRO A 356 2.91 25.57 23.55
N ALA A 357 3.37 26.16 22.44
CA ALA A 357 4.77 26.43 22.13
C ALA A 357 4.93 27.82 21.50
N THR A 358 6.12 28.40 21.62
CA THR A 358 6.38 29.74 21.09
C THR A 358 6.77 29.64 19.62
N LEU A 359 5.92 30.14 18.73
CA LEU A 359 6.17 30.16 17.29
C LEU A 359 7.05 31.35 16.92
N CYS A 360 8.15 31.10 16.19
CA CYS A 360 9.08 32.12 15.72
C CYS A 360 9.34 31.96 14.22
N LEU A 361 9.08 33.03 13.46
CA LEU A 361 9.33 33.11 12.02
C LEU A 361 10.63 33.86 11.71
N THR A 362 11.13 34.64 12.66
CA THR A 362 12.33 35.47 12.48
C THR A 362 13.40 35.19 13.54
N PRO A 363 14.70 35.42 13.22
CA PRO A 363 15.79 35.36 14.19
C PRO A 363 15.57 36.22 15.44
N GLU A 364 14.95 37.40 15.30
CA GLU A 364 14.69 38.31 16.42
C GLU A 364 13.58 37.79 17.35
N GLU A 365 12.56 37.14 16.80
CA GLU A 365 11.57 36.42 17.61
C GLU A 365 12.21 35.25 18.36
N LEU A 366 13.05 34.47 17.68
CA LEU A 366 13.80 33.36 18.28
C LEU A 366 14.65 33.85 19.46
N ARG A 367 15.41 34.93 19.27
CA ARG A 367 16.24 35.53 20.33
C ARG A 367 15.41 35.94 21.54
N ARG A 368 14.29 36.63 21.32
CA ARG A 368 13.39 37.06 22.40
C ARG A 368 12.75 35.86 23.13
N ALA A 369 12.30 34.85 22.38
CA ALA A 369 11.70 33.65 22.93
C ALA A 369 12.70 32.84 23.77
N CYS A 370 13.94 32.69 23.33
CA CYS A 370 14.98 32.02 24.10
C CYS A 370 15.48 32.84 25.29
N ALA A 371 15.36 34.18 25.25
CA ALA A 371 15.71 35.07 26.36
C ALA A 371 14.70 34.96 27.52
N ALA A 372 13.42 34.77 27.22
CA ALA A 372 12.34 34.59 28.18
C ALA A 372 11.45 33.39 27.80
N PRO A 373 11.95 32.15 27.96
CA PRO A 373 11.27 30.96 27.48
C PRO A 373 9.99 30.69 28.26
N ARG A 374 8.91 30.39 27.53
CA ARG A 374 7.59 30.11 28.11
C ARG A 374 7.37 28.60 28.17
N ALA A 375 7.20 28.06 29.38
CA ALA A 375 6.79 26.68 29.57
C ALA A 375 5.37 26.45 29.01
N PRO A 376 5.03 25.22 28.58
CA PRO A 376 3.68 24.91 28.10
C PRO A 376 2.59 25.31 29.10
N SER A 377 2.78 25.10 30.40
CA SER A 377 1.86 25.50 31.48
C SER A 377 1.58 27.01 31.59
N ALA A 378 2.43 27.86 30.99
CA ALA A 378 2.25 29.31 30.97
C ALA A 378 1.45 29.81 29.75
N PHE A 379 0.96 28.92 28.88
CA PHE A 379 -0.01 29.21 27.83
C PHE A 379 -1.44 29.24 28.40
N PRO A 380 -2.44 29.81 27.67
CA PRO A 380 -3.84 29.77 28.11
C PRO A 380 -4.31 28.37 28.50
N ALA A 381 -4.99 28.26 29.64
CA ALA A 381 -5.28 26.98 30.30
C ALA A 381 -6.13 26.04 29.43
N ASP A 382 -7.04 26.59 28.63
CA ASP A 382 -7.87 25.87 27.65
C ASP A 382 -7.03 25.23 26.53
N ILE A 383 -6.07 25.97 25.97
CA ILE A 383 -5.14 25.47 24.95
C ILE A 383 -4.27 24.34 25.53
N VAL A 384 -3.74 24.53 26.74
CA VAL A 384 -2.91 23.52 27.41
C VAL A 384 -3.71 22.25 27.71
N ALA A 385 -4.92 22.39 28.24
CA ALA A 385 -5.79 21.26 28.56
C ALA A 385 -6.14 20.47 27.28
N ALA A 386 -6.51 21.17 26.20
CA ALA A 386 -6.81 20.53 24.92
C ALA A 386 -5.60 19.78 24.36
N ALA A 387 -4.41 20.40 24.33
CA ALA A 387 -3.20 19.75 23.84
C ALA A 387 -2.77 18.56 24.71
N ARG A 388 -2.86 18.67 26.03
CA ARG A 388 -2.52 17.56 26.94
C ARG A 388 -3.50 16.39 26.76
N ALA A 389 -4.79 16.66 26.67
CA ALA A 389 -5.81 15.64 26.44
C ALA A 389 -5.63 14.93 25.08
N ALA A 390 -5.30 15.67 24.02
CA ALA A 390 -5.16 15.11 22.68
C ALA A 390 -3.88 14.30 22.47
N TYR A 391 -2.75 14.73 23.06
CA TYR A 391 -1.43 14.24 22.66
C TYR A 391 -0.70 13.47 23.76
N VAL A 392 -0.91 13.80 25.03
CA VAL A 392 -0.07 13.28 26.14
C VAL A 392 -0.90 12.83 27.35
N ALA A 393 -2.17 12.46 27.14
CA ALA A 393 -3.08 12.09 28.22
C ALA A 393 -2.64 10.86 29.03
N GLN A 394 -1.86 9.97 28.41
CA GLN A 394 -1.38 8.72 28.99
C GLN A 394 0.05 8.83 29.57
N GLU A 395 0.65 10.03 29.56
CA GLU A 395 2.04 10.22 30.00
C GLU A 395 2.10 10.43 31.52
N ASP A 396 2.42 9.35 32.24
CA ASP A 396 2.48 9.27 33.71
C ASP A 396 3.84 8.73 34.22
N GLY A 397 4.81 8.56 33.32
CA GLY A 397 6.13 8.01 33.63
C GLY A 397 6.18 6.48 33.77
N ARG A 398 5.15 5.76 33.31
CA ARG A 398 5.07 4.29 33.41
C ARG A 398 4.78 3.58 32.08
N ALA A 399 4.90 4.27 30.95
CA ALA A 399 4.61 3.70 29.63
C ALA A 399 5.55 2.54 29.26
N SER A 400 6.82 2.60 29.66
CA SER A 400 7.82 1.53 29.47
C SER A 400 7.45 0.25 30.22
N THR A 401 6.92 0.38 31.44
CA THR A 401 6.46 -0.76 32.25
C THR A 401 5.21 -1.37 31.63
N ARG A 402 4.24 -0.55 31.20
CA ARG A 402 3.05 -1.03 30.47
C ARG A 402 3.42 -1.75 29.17
N ALA A 403 4.38 -1.21 28.40
CA ALA A 403 4.84 -1.82 27.16
C ALA A 403 5.53 -3.18 27.40
N LEU A 404 6.37 -3.27 28.44
CA LEU A 404 7.01 -4.52 28.84
C LEU A 404 5.98 -5.56 29.30
N ASP A 405 5.05 -5.14 30.15
CA ASP A 405 4.00 -6.01 30.66
C ASP A 405 3.14 -6.57 29.51
N LEU A 406 2.73 -5.71 28.57
CA LEU A 406 2.01 -6.12 27.36
C LEU A 406 2.72 -7.25 26.60
N ILE A 407 4.03 -7.13 26.34
CA ILE A 407 4.75 -8.16 25.57
C ILE A 407 5.01 -9.43 26.37
N LEU A 408 5.23 -9.34 27.68
CA LEU A 408 5.46 -10.50 28.54
C LEU A 408 4.17 -11.31 28.75
N ARG A 409 3.03 -10.63 28.98
CA ARG A 409 1.70 -11.26 29.04
C ARG A 409 1.37 -11.95 27.72
N ALA A 410 1.56 -11.28 26.59
CA ALA A 410 1.36 -11.87 25.28
C ALA A 410 2.31 -13.05 25.00
N GLY A 411 3.48 -13.04 25.62
CA GLY A 411 4.45 -14.13 25.60
C GLY A 411 4.15 -15.30 26.54
N GLY A 412 3.11 -15.21 27.37
CA GLY A 412 2.70 -16.25 28.32
C GLY A 412 3.45 -16.24 29.66
N HIS A 413 4.07 -15.12 30.05
CA HIS A 413 4.71 -14.99 31.37
C HIS A 413 3.72 -14.66 32.49
N ASP A 414 2.47 -14.34 32.14
CA ASP A 414 1.39 -14.03 33.06
C ASP A 414 0.09 -14.62 32.50
N ALA A 415 -0.82 -15.00 33.39
CA ALA A 415 -2.16 -15.48 33.04
C ALA A 415 -3.18 -14.33 32.92
N ASP A 416 -2.84 -13.13 33.40
CA ASP A 416 -3.70 -11.97 33.28
C ASP A 416 -4.03 -11.66 31.80
N PRO A 417 -5.28 -11.29 31.49
CA PRO A 417 -5.65 -10.91 30.15
C PRO A 417 -4.90 -9.65 29.70
N LEU A 418 -4.66 -9.56 28.39
CA LEU A 418 -4.17 -8.34 27.77
C LEU A 418 -5.20 -7.21 27.96
N PRO A 419 -4.76 -5.94 28.05
CA PRO A 419 -5.68 -4.81 27.96
C PRO A 419 -6.47 -4.87 26.66
N ALA A 420 -7.62 -4.20 26.60
CA ALA A 420 -8.37 -4.11 25.35
C ALA A 420 -7.59 -3.28 24.32
N PRO A 421 -7.48 -3.73 23.06
CA PRO A 421 -6.96 -2.89 21.99
C PRO A 421 -7.95 -1.77 21.65
N VAL A 422 -7.49 -0.79 20.87
CA VAL A 422 -8.28 0.38 20.41
C VAL A 422 -9.57 -0.02 19.69
N SER A 423 -9.58 -1.16 19.00
CA SER A 423 -10.79 -1.71 18.39
C SER A 423 -10.93 -3.18 18.73
N ALA A 424 -12.11 -3.56 19.20
CA ALA A 424 -12.50 -4.96 19.40
C ALA A 424 -13.19 -5.57 18.15
N SER A 425 -13.15 -4.88 17.00
CA SER A 425 -13.77 -5.35 15.77
C SER A 425 -13.27 -6.74 15.38
N ASP A 426 -14.22 -7.65 15.17
CA ASP A 426 -14.04 -9.02 14.73
C ASP A 426 -14.55 -9.24 13.29
N LYS A 427 -14.88 -8.16 12.57
CA LYS A 427 -15.37 -8.23 11.19
C LYS A 427 -14.51 -9.19 10.36
N PRO A 428 -15.11 -10.15 9.64
CA PRO A 428 -14.39 -11.02 8.74
C PRO A 428 -13.67 -10.20 7.67
N VAL A 429 -12.51 -10.68 7.23
CA VAL A 429 -11.64 -9.96 6.30
C VAL A 429 -11.73 -10.56 4.91
N LEU A 430 -12.05 -9.75 3.91
CA LEU A 430 -12.02 -10.12 2.50
C LEU A 430 -10.77 -9.54 1.84
N ALA A 431 -9.94 -10.37 1.20
CA ALA A 431 -8.77 -9.92 0.47
C ALA A 431 -8.95 -10.07 -1.05
N PHE A 432 -8.78 -8.99 -1.80
CA PHE A 432 -8.92 -8.93 -3.25
C PHE A 432 -7.57 -8.68 -3.92
N MET A 433 -7.25 -9.46 -4.96
CA MET A 433 -6.28 -9.05 -5.98
C MET A 433 -7.01 -8.73 -7.28
N MET A 434 -7.05 -7.44 -7.63
CA MET A 434 -7.79 -6.93 -8.80
C MET A 434 -6.96 -6.85 -10.08
N GLY A 435 -5.67 -7.17 -10.01
CA GLY A 435 -4.75 -7.07 -11.14
C GLY A 435 -4.00 -5.73 -11.15
N GLY A 436 -3.65 -5.24 -12.35
CA GLY A 436 -2.77 -4.09 -12.51
C GLY A 436 -3.44 -2.73 -12.50
N PHE A 437 -4.71 -2.62 -12.08
CA PHE A 437 -5.51 -1.38 -12.15
C PHE A 437 -5.43 -0.71 -13.53
N LEU A 438 -5.63 -1.50 -14.59
CA LEU A 438 -5.61 -0.98 -15.96
C LEU A 438 -7.01 -0.46 -16.33
N ARG A 439 -7.09 0.55 -17.21
CA ARG A 439 -8.36 1.06 -17.76
C ARG A 439 -9.01 0.00 -18.67
N ASN A 440 -9.76 -0.92 -18.07
CA ASN A 440 -10.44 -2.02 -18.74
C ASN A 440 -11.69 -2.47 -17.95
N GLY A 441 -12.47 -3.37 -18.54
CA GLY A 441 -13.71 -3.87 -17.94
C GLY A 441 -13.51 -4.65 -16.62
N ILE A 442 -12.35 -5.29 -16.41
CA ILE A 442 -12.06 -6.03 -15.16
C ILE A 442 -11.93 -5.05 -13.99
N THR A 443 -11.12 -4.00 -14.15
CA THR A 443 -10.97 -2.98 -13.10
C THR A 443 -12.29 -2.24 -12.85
N THR A 444 -13.05 -1.91 -13.90
CA THR A 444 -14.37 -1.30 -13.73
C THR A 444 -15.34 -2.23 -12.98
N SER A 445 -15.38 -3.52 -13.32
CA SER A 445 -16.20 -4.49 -12.61
C SER A 445 -15.78 -4.62 -11.13
N ALA A 446 -14.47 -4.67 -10.86
CA ALA A 446 -13.94 -4.73 -9.50
C ALA A 446 -14.36 -3.51 -8.66
N LEU A 447 -14.17 -2.29 -9.18
CA LEU A 447 -14.57 -1.06 -8.49
C LEU A 447 -16.08 -1.01 -8.26
N ASN A 448 -16.88 -1.45 -9.23
CA ASN A 448 -18.32 -1.56 -9.05
C ASN A 448 -18.67 -2.53 -7.93
N LEU A 449 -18.07 -3.72 -7.88
CA LEU A 449 -18.27 -4.67 -6.79
C LEU A 449 -17.88 -4.07 -5.43
N LEU A 450 -16.69 -3.48 -5.32
CA LEU A 450 -16.23 -2.87 -4.07
C LEU A 450 -17.18 -1.77 -3.56
N SER A 451 -17.81 -1.01 -4.45
CA SER A 451 -18.80 0.02 -4.07
C SER A 451 -20.13 -0.54 -3.54
N HIS A 452 -20.38 -1.84 -3.65
CA HIS A 452 -21.58 -2.51 -3.14
C HIS A 452 -21.31 -3.43 -1.94
N ILE A 453 -20.05 -3.69 -1.59
CA ILE A 453 -19.72 -4.50 -0.41
C ILE A 453 -20.05 -3.71 0.86
N ASP A 454 -20.79 -4.35 1.77
CA ASP A 454 -21.09 -3.82 3.08
C ASP A 454 -19.85 -3.85 4.00
N THR A 455 -19.21 -2.69 4.14
CA THR A 455 -18.04 -2.50 5.00
C THR A 455 -18.38 -2.40 6.49
N ASP A 456 -19.66 -2.32 6.86
CA ASP A 456 -20.10 -2.48 8.25
C ASP A 456 -20.08 -3.96 8.67
N ARG A 457 -20.19 -4.88 7.70
CA ARG A 457 -20.09 -6.32 7.93
C ARG A 457 -18.69 -6.90 7.70
N HIS A 458 -17.91 -6.35 6.77
CA HIS A 458 -16.59 -6.88 6.41
C HIS A 458 -15.51 -5.81 6.43
N ASP A 459 -14.31 -6.18 6.86
CA ASP A 459 -13.12 -5.41 6.52
C ASP A 459 -12.61 -5.88 5.15
N VAL A 460 -12.34 -4.96 4.24
CA VAL A 460 -11.91 -5.29 2.88
C VAL A 460 -10.50 -4.81 2.64
N MET A 461 -9.67 -5.67 2.06
CA MET A 461 -8.30 -5.40 1.66
C MET A 461 -8.13 -5.59 0.15
N VAL A 462 -7.58 -4.60 -0.54
CA VAL A 462 -7.19 -4.67 -1.95
C VAL A 462 -5.67 -4.70 -2.05
N LEU A 463 -5.15 -5.80 -2.58
CA LEU A 463 -3.73 -6.05 -2.75
C LEU A 463 -3.24 -5.50 -4.10
N THR A 464 -2.03 -4.95 -4.11
CA THR A 464 -1.45 -4.35 -5.32
C THR A 464 0.04 -4.66 -5.48
N ASP A 465 0.56 -4.51 -6.69
CA ASP A 465 2.00 -4.62 -6.98
C ASP A 465 2.83 -3.41 -6.49
N GLY A 466 2.21 -2.44 -5.81
CA GLY A 466 2.87 -1.26 -5.26
C GLY A 466 3.61 -0.45 -6.33
N ALA A 467 4.89 -0.16 -6.10
CA ALA A 467 5.71 0.65 -6.99
C ALA A 467 5.93 0.05 -8.40
N ALA A 468 5.52 -1.20 -8.65
CA ALA A 468 5.59 -1.84 -9.96
C ALA A 468 4.33 -1.63 -10.82
N LEU A 469 3.32 -0.92 -10.32
CA LEU A 469 2.14 -0.53 -11.09
C LEU A 469 2.48 0.48 -12.19
N HIS A 470 1.67 0.49 -13.24
CA HIS A 470 1.73 1.54 -14.27
C HIS A 470 1.33 2.90 -13.65
N PRO A 471 1.93 4.04 -14.05
CA PRO A 471 1.56 5.35 -13.52
C PRO A 471 0.05 5.65 -13.57
N ASP A 472 -0.63 5.31 -14.67
CA ASP A 472 -2.08 5.52 -14.82
C ASP A 472 -2.96 4.68 -13.86
N ALA A 473 -2.38 3.73 -13.13
CA ALA A 473 -3.11 2.92 -12.14
C ALA A 473 -3.57 3.74 -10.93
N TRP A 474 -2.83 4.80 -10.58
CA TRP A 474 -3.06 5.55 -9.34
C TRP A 474 -4.43 6.25 -9.34
N ASP A 475 -4.83 6.90 -10.45
CA ASP A 475 -6.15 7.54 -10.58
C ASP A 475 -7.33 6.57 -10.41
N LEU A 476 -7.14 5.30 -10.81
CA LEU A 476 -8.16 4.26 -10.66
C LEU A 476 -8.19 3.71 -9.24
N MET A 477 -7.06 3.74 -8.55
CA MET A 477 -6.95 3.30 -7.18
C MET A 477 -7.57 4.30 -6.20
N ASP A 478 -7.54 5.59 -6.52
CA ASP A 478 -8.25 6.64 -5.76
C ASP A 478 -9.77 6.49 -5.81
N GLN A 479 -10.30 5.64 -6.70
CA GLN A 479 -11.74 5.30 -6.77
C GLN A 479 -12.12 4.13 -5.86
N VAL A 480 -11.16 3.51 -5.17
CA VAL A 480 -11.46 2.49 -4.16
C VAL A 480 -12.14 3.18 -2.97
N PRO A 481 -13.38 2.79 -2.60
CA PRO A 481 -14.11 3.46 -1.52
C PRO A 481 -13.41 3.34 -0.16
N ASP A 482 -13.38 4.40 0.63
CA ASP A 482 -13.11 4.26 2.07
C ASP A 482 -14.27 3.48 2.73
N PRO A 483 -14.03 2.66 3.78
CA PRO A 483 -12.76 2.44 4.48
C PRO A 483 -11.92 1.26 3.95
N ILE A 484 -12.04 0.88 2.67
CA ILE A 484 -11.33 -0.28 2.10
C ILE A 484 -9.82 -0.05 2.12
N MET A 485 -9.08 -1.03 2.66
CA MET A 485 -7.62 -0.95 2.80
C MET A 485 -6.95 -1.24 1.46
N VAL A 486 -6.09 -0.34 0.98
CA VAL A 486 -5.22 -0.61 -0.18
C VAL A 486 -3.82 -0.95 0.31
N VAL A 487 -3.41 -2.21 0.13
CA VAL A 487 -2.14 -2.74 0.64
C VAL A 487 -1.16 -3.00 -0.49
N HIS A 488 -0.03 -2.32 -0.43
CA HIS A 488 1.01 -2.41 -1.46
C HIS A 488 2.03 -3.49 -1.16
N ARG A 489 2.29 -4.35 -2.14
CA ARG A 489 3.42 -5.28 -2.08
C ARG A 489 4.74 -4.49 -2.10
N THR A 490 5.66 -4.90 -1.24
CA THR A 490 7.05 -4.39 -1.22
C THR A 490 8.04 -5.52 -1.04
N GLY A 491 9.31 -5.29 -1.37
CA GLY A 491 10.37 -6.29 -1.29
C GLY A 491 10.23 -7.39 -2.35
N ARG A 492 11.01 -8.45 -2.18
CA ARG A 492 10.99 -9.65 -3.03
C ARG A 492 10.53 -10.86 -2.21
N GLU A 493 10.05 -11.89 -2.89
CA GLU A 493 9.67 -13.13 -2.24
C GLU A 493 10.91 -13.89 -1.74
N GLY A 494 10.91 -14.24 -0.47
CA GLY A 494 11.98 -14.98 0.18
C GLY A 494 11.96 -16.48 -0.15
N TYR A 495 13.03 -16.97 -0.78
CA TYR A 495 13.19 -18.39 -1.14
C TYR A 495 14.47 -19.00 -0.57
N THR A 496 14.34 -20.21 -0.03
CA THR A 496 15.47 -21.15 0.08
C THR A 496 16.02 -21.51 -1.30
N ALA A 497 17.16 -22.21 -1.37
CA ALA A 497 17.72 -22.64 -2.65
C ALA A 497 16.81 -23.61 -3.40
N ALA A 498 16.20 -24.57 -2.69
CA ALA A 498 15.30 -25.57 -3.27
C ALA A 498 14.01 -24.93 -3.81
N GLU A 499 13.39 -24.04 -3.04
CA GLU A 499 12.16 -23.34 -3.47
C GLU A 499 12.41 -22.44 -4.68
N ARG A 500 13.59 -21.83 -4.77
CA ARG A 500 13.99 -21.04 -5.94
C ARG A 500 14.13 -21.88 -7.20
N ALA A 501 14.66 -23.10 -7.07
CA ALA A 501 14.74 -24.04 -8.18
C ALA A 501 13.35 -24.48 -8.64
N ALA A 502 12.45 -24.80 -7.70
CA ALA A 502 11.05 -25.11 -7.99
C ALA A 502 10.33 -23.95 -8.69
N LYS A 503 10.52 -22.71 -8.20
CA LYS A 503 10.01 -21.50 -8.86
C LYS A 503 10.48 -21.40 -10.29
N TRP A 504 11.78 -21.58 -10.55
CA TRP A 504 12.29 -21.49 -11.92
C TRP A 504 11.71 -22.59 -12.81
N ALA A 505 11.56 -23.82 -12.31
CA ALA A 505 10.92 -24.89 -13.05
C ALA A 505 9.46 -24.55 -13.41
N PHE A 506 8.70 -23.96 -12.48
CA PHE A 506 7.34 -23.52 -12.73
C PHE A 506 7.27 -22.40 -13.76
N TYR A 507 8.06 -21.33 -13.60
CA TYR A 507 8.00 -20.16 -14.48
C TYR A 507 8.51 -20.44 -15.90
N ASP A 508 9.33 -21.47 -16.08
CA ASP A 508 9.79 -21.96 -17.38
C ASP A 508 8.70 -22.74 -18.13
N LYS A 509 7.95 -23.59 -17.42
CA LYS A 509 7.01 -24.55 -18.03
C LYS A 509 5.54 -24.22 -17.84
N ASN A 510 5.20 -23.23 -17.02
CA ASN A 510 3.84 -22.94 -16.52
C ASN A 510 3.19 -24.07 -15.72
N ARG A 511 3.94 -25.12 -15.35
CA ARG A 511 3.44 -26.28 -14.62
C ARG A 511 4.56 -27.00 -13.89
N LEU A 512 4.20 -27.70 -12.84
CA LEU A 512 5.06 -28.63 -12.11
C LEU A 512 4.43 -30.02 -12.12
N GLN A 513 5.26 -31.05 -12.28
CA GLN A 513 4.84 -32.46 -12.23
C GLN A 513 5.43 -33.18 -11.02
N ASP A 514 6.58 -32.72 -10.51
CA ASP A 514 7.22 -33.27 -9.32
C ASP A 514 6.48 -32.79 -8.06
N PRO A 515 5.88 -33.70 -7.26
CA PRO A 515 5.19 -33.34 -6.02
C PRO A 515 6.08 -32.58 -5.03
N THR A 516 7.39 -32.86 -5.03
CA THR A 516 8.36 -32.17 -4.17
C THR A 516 8.48 -30.70 -4.56
N GLN A 517 8.54 -30.41 -5.86
CA GLN A 517 8.59 -29.04 -6.37
C GLN A 517 7.29 -28.29 -6.09
N ILE A 518 6.16 -28.98 -6.18
CA ILE A 518 4.83 -28.42 -5.84
C ILE A 518 4.79 -28.04 -4.36
N ALA A 519 5.13 -28.95 -3.45
CA ALA A 519 5.15 -28.69 -2.01
C ALA A 519 6.11 -27.55 -1.62
N LEU A 520 7.27 -27.47 -2.29
CA LEU A 520 8.20 -26.34 -2.12
C LEU A 520 7.57 -25.01 -2.56
N MET A 521 6.76 -25.01 -3.62
CA MET A 521 6.07 -23.80 -4.06
C MET A 521 4.94 -23.40 -3.13
N GLU A 522 4.10 -24.33 -2.72
CA GLU A 522 3.04 -24.11 -1.74
C GLU A 522 3.61 -23.48 -0.47
N ARG A 523 4.67 -24.08 0.09
CA ARG A 523 5.34 -23.56 1.29
C ARG A 523 5.89 -22.15 1.12
N ALA A 524 6.51 -21.86 -0.03
CA ALA A 524 7.07 -20.53 -0.28
C ALA A 524 5.99 -19.47 -0.50
N MET A 525 4.92 -19.82 -1.21
CA MET A 525 3.81 -18.93 -1.52
C MET A 525 2.93 -18.67 -0.28
N THR A 526 2.78 -19.66 0.61
CA THR A 526 2.15 -19.47 1.93
C THR A 526 2.88 -18.40 2.73
N ARG A 527 4.23 -18.46 2.77
CA ARG A 527 5.04 -17.43 3.44
C ARG A 527 4.92 -16.06 2.78
N GLU A 528 4.90 -16.00 1.44
CA GLU A 528 4.75 -14.73 0.73
C GLU A 528 3.37 -14.12 0.94
N ALA A 529 2.29 -14.92 0.91
CA ALA A 529 0.93 -14.47 1.21
C ALA A 529 0.86 -13.89 2.62
N ARG A 530 1.34 -14.64 3.61
CA ARG A 530 1.43 -14.17 4.99
C ARG A 530 2.29 -12.92 5.15
N ARG A 531 3.34 -12.73 4.32
CA ARG A 531 4.22 -11.56 4.37
C ARG A 531 3.53 -10.29 3.90
N ILE A 532 2.73 -10.40 2.84
CA ILE A 532 2.02 -9.27 2.23
C ILE A 532 0.76 -8.94 3.03
N ILE A 533 -0.09 -9.94 3.29
CA ILE A 533 -1.41 -9.78 3.91
C ILE A 533 -1.29 -9.58 5.42
N GLY A 534 -0.26 -10.18 6.02
CA GLY A 534 -0.12 -10.28 7.48
C GLY A 534 -0.61 -11.62 8.00
N PRO A 535 -0.41 -11.88 9.30
CA PRO A 535 -0.95 -13.03 10.01
C PRO A 535 -2.43 -12.77 10.34
N VAL A 536 -3.26 -12.73 9.30
CA VAL A 536 -4.70 -12.43 9.36
C VAL A 536 -5.43 -13.61 8.75
N ALA A 537 -6.36 -14.20 9.50
CA ALA A 537 -7.26 -15.21 8.98
C ALA A 537 -8.33 -14.52 8.12
N LEU A 538 -8.40 -14.89 6.85
CA LEU A 538 -9.33 -14.30 5.89
C LEU A 538 -10.62 -15.11 5.82
N GLU A 539 -11.74 -14.42 5.66
CA GLU A 539 -13.00 -15.05 5.30
C GLU A 539 -12.94 -15.55 3.86
N ALA A 540 -12.37 -14.74 2.96
CA ALA A 540 -12.10 -15.14 1.59
C ALA A 540 -10.84 -14.46 1.02
N ALA A 541 -10.06 -15.23 0.26
CA ALA A 541 -9.01 -14.75 -0.62
C ALA A 541 -9.50 -14.81 -2.07
N ILE A 542 -9.66 -13.65 -2.70
CA ILE A 542 -10.31 -13.47 -3.99
C ILE A 542 -9.29 -12.96 -5.02
N GLU A 543 -8.82 -13.84 -5.91
CA GLU A 543 -8.07 -13.43 -7.10
C GLU A 543 -9.07 -13.00 -8.17
N PHE A 544 -9.49 -11.74 -8.08
CA PHE A 544 -10.51 -11.17 -8.94
C PHE A 544 -10.00 -10.95 -10.36
N SER A 545 -8.69 -10.78 -10.59
CA SER A 545 -8.19 -10.50 -11.94
C SER A 545 -8.32 -11.70 -12.87
N GLY A 546 -7.85 -12.89 -12.46
CA GLY A 546 -7.78 -14.11 -13.25
C GLY A 546 -6.56 -14.23 -14.16
N TYR A 547 -5.61 -13.27 -14.16
CA TYR A 547 -4.54 -13.20 -15.18
C TYR A 547 -3.10 -13.26 -14.64
N ARG A 548 -2.90 -13.13 -13.32
CA ARG A 548 -1.55 -12.90 -12.75
C ARG A 548 -1.03 -14.15 -12.05
N ARG A 549 -0.17 -14.95 -12.73
CA ARG A 549 0.42 -16.21 -12.19
C ARG A 549 0.94 -16.15 -10.75
N MET A 550 1.69 -15.11 -10.39
CA MET A 550 2.24 -14.96 -9.03
C MET A 550 1.13 -14.75 -7.99
N TRP A 551 0.17 -13.89 -8.33
CA TRP A 551 -0.92 -13.57 -7.43
C TRP A 551 -1.92 -14.72 -7.32
N ALA A 552 -2.15 -15.49 -8.38
CA ALA A 552 -2.94 -16.72 -8.31
C ALA A 552 -2.36 -17.69 -7.27
N TRP A 553 -1.03 -17.87 -7.24
CA TRP A 553 -0.36 -18.64 -6.19
C TRP A 553 -0.46 -18.01 -4.80
N ILE A 554 -0.24 -16.71 -4.67
CA ILE A 554 -0.31 -16.01 -3.38
C ILE A 554 -1.72 -16.10 -2.80
N MET A 555 -2.74 -15.83 -3.60
CA MET A 555 -4.14 -15.88 -3.18
C MET A 555 -4.54 -17.30 -2.83
N ALA A 556 -4.17 -18.30 -3.64
CA ALA A 556 -4.42 -19.71 -3.37
C ALA A 556 -3.82 -20.20 -2.04
N MET A 557 -2.67 -19.64 -1.63
CA MET A 557 -1.94 -20.08 -0.43
C MET A 557 -2.14 -19.12 0.76
N ALA A 558 -3.01 -18.12 0.62
CA ALA A 558 -3.37 -17.25 1.73
C ALA A 558 -4.13 -18.05 2.80
N ASP A 559 -3.95 -17.67 4.06
CA ASP A 559 -4.69 -18.23 5.19
C ASP A 559 -6.14 -17.73 5.13
N ALA A 560 -6.98 -18.47 4.41
CA ALA A 560 -8.35 -18.11 4.12
C ALA A 560 -9.28 -19.30 4.27
N ARG A 561 -10.48 -19.02 4.79
CA ARG A 561 -11.58 -20.00 4.89
C ARG A 561 -12.16 -20.36 3.51
N ARG A 562 -12.00 -19.48 2.53
CA ARG A 562 -12.39 -19.73 1.14
C ARG A 562 -11.44 -19.10 0.13
N HIS A 563 -11.12 -19.84 -0.92
CA HIS A 563 -10.27 -19.41 -2.02
C HIS A 563 -11.10 -19.27 -3.29
N ILE A 564 -11.10 -18.08 -3.88
CA ILE A 564 -11.94 -17.74 -5.04
C ILE A 564 -11.06 -17.15 -6.15
N ILE A 565 -11.29 -17.58 -7.40
CA ILE A 565 -10.64 -16.98 -8.57
C ILE A 565 -11.65 -16.73 -9.69
N TYR A 566 -11.53 -15.57 -10.35
CA TYR A 566 -12.44 -15.15 -11.42
C TYR A 566 -11.91 -15.49 -12.81
N GLN A 567 -12.85 -15.74 -13.73
CA GLN A 567 -12.66 -15.94 -15.16
C GLN A 567 -13.56 -14.94 -15.90
N HIS A 568 -12.96 -13.86 -16.38
CA HIS A 568 -13.68 -12.74 -16.99
C HIS A 568 -13.99 -12.92 -18.48
N ASN A 569 -13.50 -13.99 -19.11
CA ASN A 569 -13.64 -14.23 -20.54
C ASN A 569 -13.55 -15.72 -20.87
N ASP A 570 -13.60 -16.06 -22.16
CA ASP A 570 -13.09 -17.35 -22.67
C ASP A 570 -11.58 -17.40 -22.41
N MET A 571 -11.20 -18.14 -21.36
CA MET A 571 -9.83 -18.12 -20.86
C MET A 571 -8.88 -18.86 -21.81
N VAL A 572 -9.35 -19.87 -22.54
CA VAL A 572 -8.52 -20.62 -23.50
C VAL A 572 -8.23 -19.76 -24.73
N SER A 573 -9.24 -19.08 -25.27
CA SER A 573 -9.04 -18.12 -26.36
C SER A 573 -8.10 -16.98 -25.94
N GLU A 574 -8.25 -16.45 -24.72
CA GLU A 574 -7.33 -15.45 -24.16
C GLU A 574 -5.89 -15.97 -24.06
N ARG A 575 -5.68 -17.22 -23.63
CA ARG A 575 -4.35 -17.85 -23.57
C ARG A 575 -3.72 -17.93 -24.96
N ASP A 576 -4.47 -18.45 -25.93
CA ASP A 576 -3.95 -18.78 -27.26
C ASP A 576 -3.70 -17.54 -28.11
N LEU A 577 -4.50 -16.48 -27.92
CA LEU A 577 -4.42 -15.27 -28.72
C LEU A 577 -3.57 -14.16 -28.10
N ARG A 578 -3.52 -14.04 -26.77
CA ARG A 578 -3.02 -12.83 -26.09
C ARG A 578 -2.06 -13.11 -24.94
N PHE A 579 -2.40 -14.08 -24.08
CA PHE A 579 -1.75 -14.27 -22.79
C PHE A 579 -1.30 -15.72 -22.59
N PRO A 580 -0.25 -16.18 -23.30
CA PRO A 580 0.22 -17.57 -23.20
C PRO A 580 0.65 -17.98 -21.78
N LEU A 581 0.89 -17.00 -20.90
CA LEU A 581 1.22 -17.24 -19.49
C LEU A 581 0.01 -17.64 -18.64
N LEU A 582 -1.22 -17.56 -19.16
CA LEU A 582 -2.44 -18.02 -18.46
C LEU A 582 -2.41 -19.50 -18.13
N GLU A 583 -1.64 -20.30 -18.87
CA GLU A 583 -1.41 -21.71 -18.56
C GLU A 583 -0.92 -21.91 -17.11
N GLY A 584 -0.11 -20.97 -16.60
CA GLY A 584 0.37 -21.01 -15.21
C GLY A 584 -0.70 -20.60 -14.19
N VAL A 585 -1.69 -19.83 -14.59
CA VAL A 585 -2.87 -19.53 -13.75
C VAL A 585 -3.77 -20.77 -13.71
N PHE A 586 -4.00 -21.42 -14.86
CA PHE A 586 -4.81 -22.64 -14.92
C PHE A 586 -4.25 -23.73 -14.01
N PHE A 587 -2.93 -23.86 -13.95
CA PHE A 587 -2.26 -24.76 -13.00
C PHE A 587 -2.75 -24.58 -11.56
N THR A 588 -3.04 -23.34 -11.13
CA THR A 588 -3.44 -23.03 -9.76
C THR A 588 -4.92 -23.24 -9.45
N TYR A 589 -5.79 -23.45 -10.45
CA TYR A 589 -7.24 -23.62 -10.24
C TYR A 589 -7.60 -24.73 -9.26
N ARG A 590 -6.76 -25.78 -9.17
CA ARG A 590 -6.89 -26.88 -8.20
C ARG A 590 -6.89 -26.45 -6.72
N TYR A 591 -6.41 -25.26 -6.42
CA TYR A 591 -6.29 -24.72 -5.05
C TYR A 591 -7.41 -23.75 -4.68
N PHE A 592 -8.38 -23.54 -5.58
CA PHE A 592 -9.51 -22.65 -5.32
C PHE A 592 -10.76 -23.49 -5.06
N ASP A 593 -11.61 -23.05 -4.13
CA ASP A 593 -12.89 -23.70 -3.84
C ASP A 593 -13.93 -23.34 -4.91
N ARG A 594 -13.87 -22.10 -5.38
CA ARG A 594 -14.79 -21.53 -6.37
C ARG A 594 -14.04 -20.96 -7.56
N ILE A 595 -14.43 -21.39 -8.76
CA ILE A 595 -14.03 -20.79 -10.03
C ILE A 595 -15.20 -19.96 -10.53
N VAL A 596 -15.08 -18.64 -10.50
CA VAL A 596 -16.18 -17.72 -10.76
C VAL A 596 -16.13 -17.24 -12.21
N ALA A 597 -17.20 -17.42 -12.97
CA ALA A 597 -17.36 -16.81 -14.26
C ALA A 597 -18.41 -15.68 -14.20
N VAL A 598 -18.26 -14.69 -15.08
CA VAL A 598 -19.12 -13.49 -15.10
C VAL A 598 -20.48 -13.69 -15.79
N SER A 599 -20.72 -14.87 -16.37
CA SER A 599 -22.01 -15.28 -16.94
C SER A 599 -22.14 -16.81 -16.94
N ASP A 600 -23.37 -17.33 -17.03
CA ASP A 600 -23.61 -18.78 -17.16
C ASP A 600 -22.93 -19.33 -18.42
N GLU A 601 -23.03 -18.59 -19.53
CA GLU A 601 -22.49 -19.00 -20.81
C GLU A 601 -20.95 -19.06 -20.79
N THR A 602 -20.30 -18.10 -20.10
CA THR A 602 -18.84 -18.14 -19.89
C THR A 602 -18.44 -19.27 -18.94
N ARG A 603 -19.21 -19.51 -17.86
CA ARG A 603 -18.98 -20.62 -16.92
C ARG A 603 -18.97 -21.95 -17.67
N ASP A 604 -20.01 -22.20 -18.46
CA ASP A 604 -20.20 -23.48 -19.14
C ASP A 604 -19.10 -23.72 -20.19
N LEU A 605 -18.74 -22.68 -20.96
CA LEU A 605 -17.64 -22.74 -21.93
C LEU A 605 -16.29 -23.03 -21.25
N ASN A 606 -15.93 -22.27 -20.22
CA ASN A 606 -14.67 -22.48 -19.52
C ASN A 606 -14.65 -23.83 -18.79
N THR A 607 -15.76 -24.28 -18.22
CA THR A 607 -15.85 -25.59 -17.57
C THR A 607 -15.62 -26.72 -18.58
N ALA A 608 -16.23 -26.63 -19.77
CA ALA A 608 -15.99 -27.60 -20.85
C ALA A 608 -14.51 -27.67 -21.26
N ASN A 609 -13.83 -26.52 -21.29
CA ASN A 609 -12.44 -26.42 -21.73
C ASN A 609 -11.38 -26.69 -20.64
N LEU A 610 -11.70 -26.42 -19.37
CA LEU A 610 -10.72 -26.31 -18.28
C LEU A 610 -11.04 -27.17 -17.06
N SER A 611 -12.12 -27.96 -17.06
CA SER A 611 -12.48 -28.82 -15.92
C SER A 611 -11.35 -29.73 -15.43
N ALA A 612 -10.44 -30.14 -16.31
CA ALA A 612 -9.24 -30.92 -15.94
C ALA A 612 -8.30 -30.19 -14.96
N TYR A 613 -8.33 -28.85 -14.91
CA TYR A 613 -7.54 -28.05 -13.98
C TYR A 613 -8.25 -27.78 -12.64
N TYR A 614 -9.57 -27.96 -12.57
CA TYR A 614 -10.37 -27.52 -11.42
C TYR A 614 -10.21 -28.44 -10.22
N ALA A 615 -9.84 -29.72 -10.42
CA ALA A 615 -9.81 -30.72 -9.36
C ALA A 615 -11.16 -30.75 -8.60
N THR A 616 -11.20 -30.28 -7.35
CA THR A 616 -12.41 -30.22 -6.51
C THR A 616 -13.12 -28.86 -6.59
N ALA A 617 -12.57 -27.88 -7.30
CA ALA A 617 -13.13 -26.54 -7.42
C ALA A 617 -14.50 -26.57 -8.10
N THR A 618 -15.45 -25.79 -7.57
CA THR A 618 -16.80 -25.68 -8.13
C THR A 618 -16.90 -24.47 -9.05
N PRO A 619 -17.24 -24.63 -10.33
CA PRO A 619 -17.52 -23.50 -11.20
C PRO A 619 -18.88 -22.88 -10.87
N VAL A 620 -18.93 -21.56 -10.76
CA VAL A 620 -20.13 -20.79 -10.38
C VAL A 620 -20.22 -19.50 -11.19
N THR A 621 -21.40 -18.88 -11.21
CA THR A 621 -21.64 -17.60 -11.90
C THR A 621 -21.81 -16.49 -10.87
N VAL A 622 -21.07 -15.38 -11.05
CA VAL A 622 -21.35 -14.10 -10.37
C VAL A 622 -21.27 -13.00 -11.41
N ARG A 623 -22.41 -12.36 -11.67
CA ARG A 623 -22.52 -11.32 -12.68
C ARG A 623 -21.84 -10.03 -12.21
N ASN A 624 -21.28 -9.27 -13.16
CA ASN A 624 -20.71 -7.96 -12.89
C ASN A 624 -21.81 -6.98 -12.46
N MET A 625 -21.50 -6.13 -11.49
CA MET A 625 -22.38 -5.06 -11.01
C MET A 625 -22.16 -3.75 -11.75
N ILE A 626 -23.10 -2.81 -11.60
CA ILE A 626 -23.07 -1.48 -12.21
C ILE A 626 -23.01 -0.41 -11.13
N ASN A 627 -22.12 0.57 -11.23
CA ASN A 627 -22.14 1.73 -10.34
C ASN A 627 -23.08 2.82 -10.88
N LEU A 628 -24.29 2.90 -10.32
CA LEU A 628 -25.34 3.82 -10.78
C LEU A 628 -25.04 5.29 -10.46
N ALA A 629 -24.36 5.57 -9.34
CA ALA A 629 -23.91 6.92 -9.01
C ALA A 629 -22.92 7.44 -10.07
N ARG A 630 -21.92 6.62 -10.43
CA ARG A 630 -20.95 6.94 -11.49
C ARG A 630 -21.62 7.17 -12.85
N ILE A 631 -22.64 6.37 -13.18
CA ILE A 631 -23.40 6.55 -14.42
C ILE A 631 -24.16 7.88 -14.42
N ALA A 632 -24.82 8.21 -13.31
CA ALA A 632 -25.56 9.46 -13.16
C ALA A 632 -24.64 10.70 -13.22
N GLU A 633 -23.46 10.63 -12.64
CA GLU A 633 -22.44 11.70 -12.73
C GLU A 633 -21.89 11.83 -14.15
N GLY A 634 -21.51 10.70 -14.76
CA GLY A 634 -20.84 10.67 -16.07
C GLY A 634 -21.69 11.17 -17.24
N ARG A 635 -23.03 11.05 -17.16
CA ARG A 635 -23.93 11.51 -18.23
C ARG A 635 -23.93 13.03 -18.43
N SER A 636 -23.63 13.79 -17.37
CA SER A 636 -23.74 15.25 -17.35
C SER A 636 -22.51 15.96 -17.92
N ALA A 637 -21.43 15.24 -18.24
CA ALA A 637 -20.20 15.82 -18.74
C ALA A 637 -20.39 16.45 -20.14
N ALA A 638 -19.82 17.63 -20.37
CA ALA A 638 -19.84 18.29 -21.68
C ALA A 638 -19.00 17.48 -22.70
N LEU A 639 -19.44 17.38 -23.97
CA LEU A 639 -18.64 16.71 -25.00
C LEU A 639 -17.65 17.66 -25.69
N PRO A 640 -16.46 17.18 -26.09
CA PRO A 640 -15.52 17.98 -26.89
C PRO A 640 -16.04 18.21 -28.32
N GLU A 641 -16.79 17.23 -28.87
CA GLU A 641 -17.38 17.30 -30.19
C GLU A 641 -18.90 17.07 -30.08
N PRO A 642 -19.73 17.89 -30.75
CA PRO A 642 -21.19 17.76 -30.68
C PRO A 642 -21.68 16.53 -31.45
N ILE A 643 -22.64 15.82 -30.88
CA ILE A 643 -23.43 14.80 -31.59
C ILE A 643 -24.57 15.51 -32.32
N SER A 644 -24.75 15.22 -33.62
CA SER A 644 -25.77 15.89 -34.42
C SER A 644 -27.17 15.43 -33.99
N PRO A 645 -28.07 16.36 -33.58
CA PRO A 645 -29.42 16.01 -33.16
C PRO A 645 -30.33 15.62 -34.32
N ASP A 646 -29.95 15.95 -35.56
CA ASP A 646 -30.75 15.71 -36.78
C ASP A 646 -30.44 14.35 -37.45
N THR A 647 -29.65 13.51 -36.78
CA THR A 647 -29.23 12.20 -37.30
C THR A 647 -29.48 11.10 -36.27
N ILE A 648 -29.58 9.86 -36.73
CA ILE A 648 -29.55 8.68 -35.86
C ILE A 648 -28.09 8.31 -35.59
N ASN A 649 -27.68 8.39 -34.33
CA ASN A 649 -26.30 8.22 -33.88
C ASN A 649 -26.08 6.85 -33.26
N PHE A 650 -25.31 6.02 -33.96
CA PHE A 650 -24.77 4.78 -33.42
C PHE A 650 -23.47 5.04 -32.67
N ILE A 651 -23.21 4.28 -31.62
CA ILE A 651 -21.96 4.35 -30.86
C ILE A 651 -21.45 2.96 -30.47
N THR A 652 -20.14 2.76 -30.57
CA THR A 652 -19.41 1.66 -29.93
C THR A 652 -18.33 2.22 -29.01
N ILE A 653 -18.09 1.53 -27.89
CA ILE A 653 -17.09 1.91 -26.90
C ILE A 653 -16.28 0.65 -26.57
N GLY A 654 -15.00 0.68 -26.89
CA GLY A 654 -14.12 -0.45 -26.66
C GLY A 654 -12.74 -0.28 -27.28
N ARG A 655 -11.78 -1.04 -26.78
CA ARG A 655 -10.41 -1.04 -27.30
C ARG A 655 -10.39 -1.39 -28.80
N CYS A 656 -9.68 -0.63 -29.63
CA CYS A 656 -9.46 -0.99 -31.04
C CYS A 656 -8.52 -2.19 -31.14
N SER A 657 -9.06 -3.39 -31.01
CA SER A 657 -8.34 -4.67 -31.01
C SER A 657 -9.15 -5.78 -31.69
N ALA A 658 -8.49 -6.91 -31.97
CA ALA A 658 -9.02 -7.97 -32.81
C ALA A 658 -10.34 -8.55 -32.28
N GLU A 659 -10.48 -8.67 -30.95
CA GLU A 659 -11.68 -9.18 -30.30
C GLU A 659 -12.88 -8.24 -30.43
N LYS A 660 -12.66 -6.92 -30.51
CA LYS A 660 -13.75 -5.92 -30.63
C LYS A 660 -14.20 -5.70 -32.07
N ASN A 661 -13.46 -6.20 -33.07
CA ASN A 661 -13.89 -6.32 -34.47
C ASN A 661 -14.45 -5.04 -35.13
N HIS A 662 -13.84 -3.88 -34.85
CA HIS A 662 -14.26 -2.58 -35.40
C HIS A 662 -14.29 -2.54 -36.93
N ALA A 663 -13.42 -3.30 -37.60
CA ALA A 663 -13.42 -3.42 -39.06
C ALA A 663 -14.76 -3.93 -39.61
N MET A 664 -15.33 -4.99 -39.00
CA MET A 664 -16.64 -5.53 -39.42
C MET A 664 -17.76 -4.51 -39.23
N LEU A 665 -17.71 -3.72 -38.15
CA LEU A 665 -18.68 -2.65 -37.91
C LEU A 665 -18.59 -1.53 -38.94
N LEU A 666 -17.39 -1.15 -39.38
CA LEU A 666 -17.24 -0.18 -40.47
C LEU A 666 -17.83 -0.71 -41.78
N ASP A 667 -17.57 -1.98 -42.11
CA ASP A 667 -18.14 -2.64 -43.29
C ASP A 667 -19.68 -2.68 -43.22
N ALA A 668 -20.24 -3.01 -42.05
CA ALA A 668 -21.68 -3.00 -41.82
C ALA A 668 -22.27 -1.58 -41.93
N PHE A 669 -21.60 -0.60 -41.33
CA PHE A 669 -22.06 0.79 -41.34
C PHE A 669 -22.00 1.43 -42.73
N ALA A 670 -21.05 1.04 -43.59
CA ALA A 670 -21.03 1.45 -44.99
C ALA A 670 -22.33 1.07 -45.71
N ILE A 671 -22.87 -0.13 -45.44
CA ILE A 671 -24.15 -0.61 -45.98
C ILE A 671 -25.32 0.22 -45.42
N VAL A 672 -25.33 0.46 -44.10
CA VAL A 672 -26.37 1.25 -43.43
C VAL A 672 -26.41 2.66 -43.99
N TYR A 673 -25.26 3.35 -44.06
CA TYR A 673 -25.17 4.74 -44.50
C TYR A 673 -25.59 4.91 -45.96
N ALA A 674 -25.25 3.96 -46.84
CA ALA A 674 -25.66 3.98 -48.24
C ALA A 674 -27.20 3.93 -48.42
N ARG A 675 -27.92 3.32 -47.47
CA ARG A 675 -29.40 3.22 -47.49
C ARG A 675 -30.09 4.26 -46.61
N HIS A 676 -29.40 4.76 -45.58
CA HIS A 676 -29.90 5.71 -44.59
C HIS A 676 -28.86 6.83 -44.35
N PRO A 677 -28.74 7.84 -45.23
CA PRO A 677 -27.70 8.87 -45.15
C PRO A 677 -27.81 9.80 -43.92
N HIS A 678 -28.93 9.75 -43.19
CA HIS A 678 -29.14 10.46 -41.93
C HIS A 678 -28.62 9.68 -40.69
N THR A 679 -27.71 8.72 -40.87
CA THR A 679 -27.05 8.01 -39.75
C THR A 679 -25.63 8.49 -39.54
N ARG A 680 -25.15 8.43 -38.29
CA ARG A 680 -23.75 8.69 -37.90
C ARG A 680 -23.24 7.57 -37.01
N LEU A 681 -21.93 7.37 -36.98
CA LEU A 681 -21.29 6.38 -36.11
C LEU A 681 -20.14 7.01 -35.32
N THR A 682 -20.08 6.68 -34.03
CA THR A 682 -19.03 7.06 -33.10
C THR A 682 -18.28 5.82 -32.63
N ILE A 683 -16.96 5.79 -32.78
CA ILE A 683 -16.10 4.73 -32.25
C ILE A 683 -15.19 5.32 -31.17
N LEU A 684 -15.46 4.99 -29.91
CA LEU A 684 -14.63 5.42 -28.77
C LEU A 684 -13.68 4.31 -28.34
N GLY A 685 -12.40 4.66 -28.21
CA GLY A 685 -11.36 3.79 -27.68
C GLY A 685 -10.02 3.95 -28.40
N GLU A 686 -8.98 3.48 -27.74
CA GLU A 686 -7.64 3.32 -28.32
C GLU A 686 -7.31 1.84 -28.50
N GLY A 687 -6.23 1.55 -29.21
CA GLY A 687 -5.74 0.18 -29.28
C GLY A 687 -4.78 -0.07 -30.43
N PRO A 688 -4.19 -1.28 -30.48
CA PRO A 688 -3.20 -1.64 -31.48
C PRO A 688 -3.74 -1.57 -32.92
N LEU A 689 -5.06 -1.67 -33.14
CA LEU A 689 -5.70 -1.63 -34.46
C LEU A 689 -6.34 -0.27 -34.77
N LEU A 690 -6.10 0.78 -33.98
CA LEU A 690 -6.75 2.09 -34.19
C LEU A 690 -6.44 2.66 -35.57
N GLU A 691 -5.17 2.68 -35.97
CA GLU A 691 -4.74 3.22 -37.27
C GLU A 691 -5.29 2.39 -38.44
N GLU A 692 -5.25 1.06 -38.35
CA GLU A 692 -5.86 0.17 -39.36
C GLU A 692 -7.37 0.44 -39.49
N THR A 693 -8.05 0.66 -38.36
CA THR A 693 -9.48 0.99 -38.34
C THR A 693 -9.75 2.36 -38.99
N ARG A 694 -8.89 3.36 -38.78
CA ARG A 694 -8.96 4.66 -39.45
C ARG A 694 -8.74 4.55 -40.95
N THR A 695 -7.73 3.81 -41.39
CA THR A 695 -7.48 3.55 -42.82
C THR A 695 -8.69 2.88 -43.46
N ARG A 696 -9.26 1.85 -42.82
CA ARG A 696 -10.46 1.18 -43.33
C ARG A 696 -11.67 2.11 -43.46
N ARG A 697 -11.89 2.99 -42.49
CA ARG A 697 -12.94 4.03 -42.55
C ARG A 697 -12.76 4.93 -43.78
N ASP A 698 -11.53 5.34 -44.06
CA ASP A 698 -11.22 6.25 -45.15
C ASP A 698 -11.36 5.55 -46.52
N GLU A 699 -10.91 4.29 -46.63
CA GLU A 699 -11.12 3.45 -47.81
C GLU A 699 -12.60 3.25 -48.16
N LEU A 700 -13.46 3.17 -47.14
CA LEU A 700 -14.92 3.07 -47.29
C LEU A 700 -15.60 4.42 -47.56
N GLY A 701 -14.85 5.53 -47.59
CA GLY A 701 -15.40 6.87 -47.82
C GLY A 701 -16.23 7.43 -46.65
N LEU A 702 -16.01 6.94 -45.43
CA LEU A 702 -16.85 7.23 -44.27
C LEU A 702 -16.32 8.33 -43.35
N ALA A 703 -15.21 8.99 -43.71
CA ALA A 703 -14.53 9.98 -42.85
C ALA A 703 -15.42 11.13 -42.36
N ALA A 704 -16.40 11.55 -43.17
CA ALA A 704 -17.30 12.66 -42.83
C ALA A 704 -18.45 12.26 -41.88
N VAL A 705 -18.67 10.97 -41.66
CA VAL A 705 -19.85 10.45 -40.93
C VAL A 705 -19.53 9.43 -39.85
N VAL A 706 -18.27 9.00 -39.76
CA VAL A 706 -17.74 8.16 -38.68
C VAL A 706 -16.69 8.93 -37.90
N GLN A 707 -17.02 9.29 -36.67
CA GLN A 707 -16.07 9.94 -35.74
C GLN A 707 -15.31 8.90 -34.92
N MET A 708 -14.00 9.13 -34.76
CA MET A 708 -13.08 8.25 -34.03
C MET A 708 -12.17 9.09 -33.12
N PRO A 709 -12.72 9.70 -32.05
CA PRO A 709 -12.00 10.63 -31.18
C PRO A 709 -10.90 9.96 -30.34
N GLY A 710 -10.80 8.62 -30.36
CA GLY A 710 -9.85 7.87 -29.54
C GLY A 710 -10.39 7.60 -28.14
N PHE A 711 -9.51 7.56 -27.14
CA PHE A 711 -9.92 7.38 -25.75
C PHE A 711 -10.66 8.62 -25.24
N SER A 712 -11.75 8.41 -24.49
CA SER A 712 -12.49 9.49 -23.84
C SER A 712 -12.86 9.09 -22.41
N ASP A 713 -12.52 9.96 -21.46
CA ASP A 713 -12.97 9.92 -20.06
C ASP A 713 -14.46 10.24 -19.90
N ARG A 714 -15.12 10.73 -20.95
CA ARG A 714 -16.55 11.10 -21.00
C ARG A 714 -17.41 10.08 -21.73
N ALA A 715 -16.99 8.82 -21.77
CA ALA A 715 -17.65 7.74 -22.51
C ALA A 715 -19.15 7.60 -22.20
N LEU A 716 -19.55 7.77 -20.94
CA LEU A 716 -20.96 7.72 -20.50
C LEU A 716 -21.79 8.88 -21.08
N ALA A 717 -21.20 10.07 -21.18
CA ALA A 717 -21.84 11.26 -21.76
C ALA A 717 -21.99 11.15 -23.28
N TRP A 718 -21.07 10.46 -23.95
CA TRP A 718 -21.18 10.11 -25.37
C TRP A 718 -22.28 9.07 -25.59
N LEU A 719 -22.30 8.04 -24.76
CA LEU A 719 -23.30 6.97 -24.79
C LEU A 719 -24.72 7.52 -24.55
N ASP A 720 -24.87 8.41 -23.56
CA ASP A 720 -26.15 9.01 -23.20
C ASP A 720 -26.72 9.94 -24.30
N ARG A 721 -25.85 10.56 -25.11
CA ARG A 721 -26.27 11.43 -26.23
C ARG A 721 -26.41 10.69 -27.55
N SER A 722 -26.18 9.38 -27.57
CA SER A 722 -26.36 8.52 -28.74
C SER A 722 -27.72 7.82 -28.72
N ASP A 723 -28.17 7.36 -29.90
CA ASP A 723 -29.48 6.73 -30.09
C ASP A 723 -29.43 5.21 -29.93
N CYS A 724 -28.32 4.57 -30.32
CA CYS A 724 -28.14 3.12 -30.19
C CYS A 724 -26.68 2.74 -29.95
N PHE A 725 -26.47 1.89 -28.95
CA PHE A 725 -25.18 1.25 -28.71
C PHE A 725 -25.03 0.00 -29.59
N VAL A 726 -23.87 -0.17 -30.21
CA VAL A 726 -23.56 -1.33 -31.06
C VAL A 726 -22.25 -1.99 -30.63
N LEU A 727 -22.22 -3.32 -30.51
CA LEU A 727 -21.02 -4.07 -30.14
C LEU A 727 -20.78 -5.29 -31.06
N PRO A 728 -19.82 -5.21 -32.01
CA PRO A 728 -19.57 -6.23 -33.02
C PRO A 728 -18.56 -7.33 -32.58
N SER A 729 -18.37 -7.52 -31.27
CA SER A 729 -17.28 -8.34 -30.71
C SER A 729 -17.26 -9.81 -31.18
N ARG A 730 -16.08 -10.41 -31.25
CA ARG A 730 -15.86 -11.84 -31.58
C ARG A 730 -16.06 -12.75 -30.36
N TYR A 731 -15.65 -12.29 -29.19
CA TYR A 731 -15.79 -12.98 -27.91
C TYR A 731 -15.70 -11.98 -26.74
N GLU A 732 -16.43 -12.24 -25.66
CA GLU A 732 -16.50 -11.45 -24.42
C GLU A 732 -17.01 -12.36 -23.28
N GLY A 733 -16.64 -12.06 -22.03
CA GLY A 733 -17.27 -12.70 -20.87
C GLY A 733 -18.58 -12.03 -20.47
N GLN A 734 -18.53 -10.77 -20.03
CA GLN A 734 -19.73 -9.95 -19.82
C GLN A 734 -19.35 -8.46 -20.02
N PRO A 735 -19.67 -7.85 -21.17
CA PRO A 735 -19.24 -6.49 -21.47
C PRO A 735 -19.87 -5.45 -20.54
N MET A 736 -19.05 -4.79 -19.73
CA MET A 736 -19.50 -3.71 -18.83
C MET A 736 -20.26 -2.61 -19.57
N VAL A 737 -19.83 -2.26 -20.78
CA VAL A 737 -20.46 -1.24 -21.60
C VAL A 737 -21.89 -1.59 -22.02
N ILE A 738 -22.23 -2.88 -22.20
CA ILE A 738 -23.62 -3.28 -22.44
C ILE A 738 -24.47 -2.93 -21.23
N LEU A 739 -23.99 -3.26 -20.03
CA LEU A 739 -24.70 -2.98 -18.78
C LEU A 739 -24.85 -1.47 -18.54
N GLU A 740 -23.82 -0.67 -18.85
CA GLU A 740 -23.87 0.79 -18.79
C GLU A 740 -24.90 1.37 -19.78
N ALA A 741 -24.94 0.87 -21.03
CA ALA A 741 -25.92 1.27 -22.04
C ALA A 741 -27.35 0.94 -21.59
N LEU A 742 -27.58 -0.27 -21.07
CA LEU A 742 -28.88 -0.69 -20.55
C LEU A 742 -29.32 0.17 -19.36
N ALA A 743 -28.40 0.49 -18.44
CA ALA A 743 -28.68 1.36 -17.30
C ALA A 743 -29.04 2.82 -17.71
N LEU A 744 -28.51 3.29 -18.85
CA LEU A 744 -28.90 4.57 -19.47
C LEU A 744 -30.18 4.47 -20.32
N GLY A 745 -30.81 3.30 -20.38
CA GLY A 745 -32.01 3.06 -21.19
C GLY A 745 -31.74 3.08 -22.70
N LYS A 746 -30.49 2.82 -23.13
CA LYS A 746 -30.12 2.83 -24.55
C LYS A 746 -30.43 1.51 -25.23
N PRO A 747 -31.02 1.55 -26.45
CA PRO A 747 -31.05 0.41 -27.36
C PRO A 747 -29.66 -0.18 -27.57
N VAL A 748 -29.56 -1.51 -27.57
CA VAL A 748 -28.30 -2.25 -27.71
C VAL A 748 -28.42 -3.28 -28.84
N ILE A 749 -27.50 -3.25 -29.80
CA ILE A 749 -27.36 -4.26 -30.86
C ILE A 749 -25.99 -4.92 -30.77
N VAL A 750 -25.93 -6.25 -30.72
CA VAL A 750 -24.67 -6.98 -30.53
C VAL A 750 -24.57 -8.20 -31.41
N THR A 751 -23.34 -8.69 -31.60
CA THR A 751 -23.08 -10.00 -32.22
C THR A 751 -23.46 -11.15 -31.29
N ASP A 752 -23.77 -12.29 -31.90
CA ASP A 752 -24.17 -13.50 -31.19
C ASP A 752 -23.00 -14.25 -30.53
N ILE A 753 -22.61 -13.80 -29.34
CA ILE A 753 -21.51 -14.37 -28.54
C ILE A 753 -21.97 -14.72 -27.12
N PRO A 754 -21.29 -15.65 -26.41
CA PRO A 754 -21.65 -16.07 -25.05
C PRO A 754 -21.96 -14.89 -24.11
N GLY A 755 -21.03 -13.95 -23.97
CA GLY A 755 -21.21 -12.82 -23.04
C GLY A 755 -22.35 -11.86 -23.41
N SER A 756 -22.65 -11.70 -24.69
CA SER A 756 -23.79 -10.92 -25.17
C SER A 756 -25.12 -11.59 -24.82
N ARG A 757 -25.23 -12.91 -24.99
CA ARG A 757 -26.43 -13.69 -24.64
C ARG A 757 -26.73 -13.58 -23.14
N GLY A 758 -25.70 -13.71 -22.30
CA GLY A 758 -25.83 -13.56 -20.86
C GLY A 758 -26.26 -12.14 -20.45
N ALA A 759 -25.59 -11.10 -20.99
CA ALA A 759 -25.90 -9.71 -20.64
C ALA A 759 -27.29 -9.24 -21.12
N LEU A 760 -27.78 -9.78 -22.25
CA LEU A 760 -29.08 -9.41 -22.82
C LEU A 760 -30.21 -10.39 -22.49
N ARG A 761 -29.96 -11.38 -21.60
CA ARG A 761 -30.96 -12.35 -21.16
C ARG A 761 -32.20 -11.62 -20.66
N GLY A 762 -33.36 -11.92 -21.25
CA GLY A 762 -34.63 -11.25 -20.93
C GLY A 762 -35.19 -10.38 -22.07
N GLY A 763 -34.39 -10.07 -23.09
CA GLY A 763 -34.81 -9.27 -24.26
C GLY A 763 -34.56 -7.77 -24.11
N TYR A 764 -33.49 -7.40 -23.39
CA TYR A 764 -33.09 -6.00 -23.17
C TYR A 764 -32.35 -5.37 -24.35
N GLY A 765 -31.84 -6.21 -25.27
CA GLY A 765 -31.13 -5.80 -26.48
C GLY A 765 -31.44 -6.74 -27.64
N PHE A 766 -30.85 -6.45 -28.80
CA PHE A 766 -31.00 -7.23 -30.02
C PHE A 766 -29.69 -7.93 -30.38
N ILE A 767 -29.77 -9.24 -30.60
CA ILE A 767 -28.63 -10.06 -31.04
C ILE A 767 -28.77 -10.28 -32.54
N ALA A 768 -27.80 -9.81 -33.33
CA ALA A 768 -27.80 -10.00 -34.78
C ALA A 768 -27.76 -11.49 -35.13
N GLY A 769 -28.57 -11.92 -36.11
CA GLY A 769 -28.70 -13.33 -36.51
C GLY A 769 -27.47 -13.95 -37.17
N GLY A 770 -26.40 -13.17 -37.37
CA GLY A 770 -25.13 -13.59 -37.95
C GLY A 770 -23.94 -12.81 -37.37
N LYS A 771 -22.72 -13.24 -37.72
CA LYS A 771 -21.44 -12.66 -37.25
C LYS A 771 -20.69 -11.88 -38.33
N ASP A 772 -21.32 -11.65 -39.48
CA ASP A 772 -20.77 -10.91 -40.61
C ASP A 772 -21.38 -9.50 -40.72
N ALA A 773 -20.78 -8.68 -41.60
CA ALA A 773 -21.17 -7.30 -41.80
C ALA A 773 -22.61 -7.16 -42.35
N LEU A 774 -23.09 -8.11 -43.15
CA LEU A 774 -24.42 -8.05 -43.74
C LEU A 774 -25.48 -8.21 -42.67
N ALA A 775 -25.41 -9.29 -41.88
CA ALA A 775 -26.36 -9.54 -40.80
C ALA A 775 -26.34 -8.43 -39.74
N PHE A 776 -25.16 -7.87 -39.44
CA PHE A 776 -25.07 -6.76 -38.50
C PHE A 776 -25.68 -5.47 -39.06
N SER A 777 -25.50 -5.19 -40.37
CA SER A 777 -26.13 -4.05 -41.03
C SER A 777 -27.65 -4.15 -41.06
N GLU A 778 -28.21 -5.35 -41.26
CA GLU A 778 -29.66 -5.61 -41.22
C GLU A 778 -30.25 -5.26 -39.86
N ALA A 779 -29.60 -5.69 -38.77
CA ALA A 779 -30.00 -5.34 -37.42
C ALA A 779 -30.00 -3.81 -37.18
N MET A 780 -28.97 -3.11 -37.65
CA MET A 780 -28.88 -1.65 -37.54
C MET A 780 -29.97 -0.94 -38.37
N MET A 781 -30.28 -1.43 -39.57
CA MET A 781 -31.37 -0.89 -40.40
C MET A 781 -32.75 -1.17 -39.82
N ASP A 782 -32.95 -2.32 -39.19
CA ASP A 782 -34.18 -2.65 -38.46
C ASP A 782 -34.41 -1.69 -37.28
N PHE A 783 -33.34 -1.30 -36.59
CA PHE A 783 -33.40 -0.25 -35.57
C PHE A 783 -33.81 1.10 -36.17
N VAL A 784 -33.15 1.55 -37.25
CA VAL A 784 -33.48 2.81 -37.93
C VAL A 784 -34.94 2.84 -38.38
N ALA A 785 -35.48 1.70 -38.82
CA ALA A 785 -36.87 1.58 -39.25
C ALA A 785 -37.88 1.39 -38.10
N GLY A 786 -37.45 1.39 -36.84
CA GLY A 786 -38.32 1.17 -35.68
C GLY A 786 -38.92 -0.24 -35.60
N ARG A 787 -38.28 -1.23 -36.25
CA ARG A 787 -38.75 -2.63 -36.28
C ARG A 787 -38.33 -3.43 -35.04
N ILE A 788 -37.41 -2.92 -34.23
CA ILE A 788 -36.91 -3.57 -33.02
C ILE A 788 -37.60 -2.98 -31.79
N ARG A 789 -38.06 -3.85 -30.88
CA ARG A 789 -38.59 -3.45 -29.57
C ARG A 789 -37.68 -3.96 -28.46
N PHE A 790 -37.39 -3.08 -27.51
CA PHE A 790 -36.54 -3.38 -26.35
C PHE A 790 -37.38 -3.40 -25.09
N LYS A 791 -37.10 -4.34 -24.17
CA LYS A 791 -37.67 -4.30 -22.83
C LYS A 791 -36.88 -3.34 -21.94
N SER A 792 -37.55 -2.76 -20.95
CA SER A 792 -36.89 -1.96 -19.91
C SER A 792 -35.98 -2.82 -19.04
N PHE A 793 -34.78 -2.31 -18.76
CA PHE A 793 -33.83 -2.91 -17.83
C PHE A 793 -33.96 -2.24 -16.46
N ASP A 794 -34.06 -3.03 -15.39
CA ASP A 794 -34.03 -2.53 -14.01
C ASP A 794 -32.63 -2.72 -13.42
N PRO A 795 -31.80 -1.66 -13.38
CA PRO A 795 -30.43 -1.78 -12.87
C PRO A 795 -30.35 -2.05 -11.36
N VAL A 796 -31.35 -1.64 -10.58
CA VAL A 796 -31.36 -1.84 -9.11
C VAL A 796 -31.65 -3.30 -8.79
N ALA A 797 -32.68 -3.86 -9.42
CA ALA A 797 -32.99 -5.28 -9.30
C ALA A 797 -31.83 -6.16 -9.79
N TYR A 798 -31.17 -5.75 -10.88
CA TYR A 798 -29.99 -6.44 -11.42
C TYR A 798 -28.82 -6.46 -10.41
N ASN A 799 -28.44 -5.30 -9.85
CA ASN A 799 -27.37 -5.23 -8.85
C ASN A 799 -27.70 -6.02 -7.58
N THR A 800 -28.96 -5.98 -7.13
CA THR A 800 -29.42 -6.76 -5.97
C THR A 800 -29.21 -8.26 -6.19
N ALA A 801 -29.56 -8.76 -7.37
CA ALA A 801 -29.34 -10.17 -7.71
C ALA A 801 -27.85 -10.52 -7.84
N ALA A 802 -27.04 -9.66 -8.47
CA ALA A 802 -25.60 -9.87 -8.59
C ALA A 802 -24.89 -9.84 -7.22
N LEU A 803 -25.36 -9.01 -6.29
CA LEU A 803 -24.80 -8.95 -4.92
C LEU A 803 -25.14 -10.21 -4.13
N ALA A 804 -26.37 -10.72 -4.25
CA ALA A 804 -26.74 -12.00 -3.67
C ALA A 804 -25.90 -13.17 -4.23
N GLU A 805 -25.54 -13.15 -5.52
CA GLU A 805 -24.62 -14.13 -6.11
C GLU A 805 -23.21 -14.03 -5.51
N PHE A 806 -22.69 -12.81 -5.30
CA PHE A 806 -21.40 -12.59 -4.65
C PHE A 806 -21.43 -13.05 -3.19
N ASP A 807 -22.45 -12.68 -2.42
CA ASP A 807 -22.59 -13.08 -1.01
C ASP A 807 -22.67 -14.60 -0.86
N ALA A 808 -23.31 -15.30 -1.79
CA ALA A 808 -23.35 -16.76 -1.83
C ALA A 808 -21.98 -17.41 -2.08
N LEU A 809 -21.00 -16.66 -2.61
CA LEU A 809 -19.62 -17.13 -2.69
C LEU A 809 -18.94 -17.18 -1.34
N LEU A 810 -19.32 -16.33 -0.40
CA LEU A 810 -18.68 -16.28 0.92
C LEU A 810 -19.14 -17.48 1.76
N PRO A 811 -18.33 -17.94 2.72
CA PRO A 811 -18.79 -18.96 3.66
C PRO A 811 -20.04 -18.50 4.41
N MET A 812 -21.00 -19.40 4.60
CA MET A 812 -22.15 -19.14 5.45
C MET A 812 -21.68 -19.10 6.91
N GLY A 813 -22.15 -18.11 7.67
CA GLY A 813 -21.91 -18.06 9.11
C GLY A 813 -22.51 -19.30 9.77
N GLY A 814 -21.67 -20.27 10.15
CA GLY A 814 -22.11 -21.51 10.77
C GLY A 814 -21.35 -22.78 10.39
N ASP A 815 -20.63 -22.83 9.26
CA ASP A 815 -19.81 -24.03 8.95
C ASP A 815 -18.52 -24.02 9.77
N ILE A 816 -18.62 -24.26 11.08
CA ILE A 816 -17.47 -24.56 11.94
C ILE A 816 -17.07 -26.00 11.61
N ALA A 817 -15.89 -26.16 11.01
CA ALA A 817 -15.20 -27.45 10.88
C ALA A 817 -13.91 -27.38 11.68
#